data_AF-A0A4Q0Z9X5-F1
#
_entry.id   AF-A0A4Q0Z9X5-F1
#
_cell.length_a   1.000
_cell.length_b   1.000
_cell.length_c   1.000
_cell.angle_alpha   90.00
_cell.angle_beta   90.00
_cell.angle_gamma   90.00
#
_symmetry.space_group_name_H-M   'P 1'
#
loop_
_entity.id
_entity.type
_entity.pdbx_description
1 polymer ?
#
loop_
_entity_poly.entity_id
_entity_poly.type
_entity_poly.pdbx_seq_one_letter_code
_entity_poly.pdbx_strand_id
1 'polypeptide(L)'
;MSLYKKGGLMKIRSKSNILITIFTIVLILNGAGLFVSLSKIENANKHLIEGTKLTSLFKEMKFLIKSIQELSTDISLMGDKNGFKEIDIIVKKYRLIRENISNKNIDAKNDIFLKNIDKVFDNYVFSLRKMAQNGILAVENRDILIKNFSNTNEISQEDKETFTKFINFSIDVEKNMEDVDTFTTTLEENLENLVTLQKDNLTKSIEEDIEIINTFRLVSIFLSIIFISSVIYLFFVINNILRSIQKLDLGVKKLANSNEITKIELHTNDELGNIANNFNLYINKVEQNIIQDKLAIDNVKDVIGKVNVGLFNDKVLIKGATSELNDLIDEINGMIETTKNNLIILSDSLIELSKANYTYKIPEIPNITGLVSSLFGGTKITQTAINEVISIIDNSTKRLAFSADELSSASFELSRSSNEQAAALEETAAAIEEVTSTIKSGNVNTSKMLEYSAKVANSSNAGIELAKKTSDSMEELSVEVTTINEAITIIDQIAFQTNILSLNAAVEAATAGEAGKGFAVVAAEVRNLATRSAEAANEIKRLVESANAKSKEGKEVASKMITGFKDLNENIAQSEKIINEVATSTKEQESAMIQINDTVNALDQATQKNASLANQINEMAANTKSLSKQLQEAVDSTTFDINAKRRVCDTAFVFKLNKLKTDHVSFKNDAFSQCISGGERIIVKNHNECDLGKWLNSTKETQLAKSKEWQTLYEEHKKVHVMVQDSADLYAGNYKNGQIISVAQNLEESMKDVFTLMDKMKEIHCDNLFKKKD
;
A
#
# COMPACT_ATOMS: atom_id res chain seq x y z
N MET A 1 -48.92 -41.22 -48.58
CA MET A 1 -48.39 -41.28 -47.20
C MET A 1 -47.12 -42.13 -47.15
N SER A 2 -45.96 -41.63 -47.64
CA SER A 2 -44.60 -42.16 -47.33
C SER A 2 -43.43 -41.32 -47.88
N LEU A 3 -43.57 -40.00 -48.08
CA LEU A 3 -42.45 -39.12 -48.50
C LEU A 3 -42.45 -37.75 -47.78
N TYR A 4 -43.06 -37.66 -46.59
CA TYR A 4 -43.25 -36.41 -45.84
C TYR A 4 -42.33 -36.25 -44.61
N LYS A 5 -41.18 -36.94 -44.58
CA LYS A 5 -40.19 -36.85 -43.48
C LYS A 5 -38.76 -36.76 -44.01
N LYS A 6 -38.41 -35.61 -44.59
CA LYS A 6 -37.05 -35.02 -44.69
C LYS A 6 -37.13 -33.73 -45.52
N GLY A 7 -37.93 -32.77 -45.05
CA GLY A 7 -37.91 -31.42 -45.60
C GLY A 7 -36.69 -30.67 -45.09
N GLY A 8 -35.53 -30.90 -45.70
CA GLY A 8 -34.42 -29.95 -45.60
C GLY A 8 -34.91 -28.62 -46.18
N LEU A 9 -35.39 -27.73 -45.32
CA LEU A 9 -35.93 -26.44 -45.70
C LEU A 9 -34.83 -25.61 -46.39
N MET A 10 -35.10 -25.25 -47.64
CA MET A 10 -34.15 -24.61 -48.53
C MET A 10 -33.61 -23.28 -47.99
N LYS A 11 -32.29 -23.13 -48.07
CA LYS A 11 -31.52 -21.88 -47.95
C LYS A 11 -32.18 -20.74 -48.76
N ILE A 12 -32.05 -19.49 -48.33
CA ILE A 12 -32.58 -18.33 -49.07
C ILE A 12 -32.10 -18.34 -50.53
N ARG A 13 -30.82 -18.69 -50.73
CA ARG A 13 -30.21 -18.86 -52.07
C ARG A 13 -30.91 -19.93 -52.91
N SER A 14 -31.31 -21.05 -52.31
CA SER A 14 -31.96 -22.15 -53.01
C SER A 14 -33.42 -21.83 -53.36
N LYS A 15 -34.13 -21.07 -52.52
CA LYS A 15 -35.49 -20.57 -52.81
C LYS A 15 -35.48 -19.57 -53.96
N SER A 16 -34.50 -18.67 -53.97
CA SER A 16 -34.33 -17.66 -55.04
C SER A 16 -34.04 -18.31 -56.40
N ASN A 17 -33.16 -19.32 -56.46
CA ASN A 17 -32.81 -19.98 -57.72
C ASN A 17 -34.01 -20.71 -58.35
N ILE A 18 -34.84 -21.39 -57.54
CA ILE A 18 -36.03 -22.10 -58.04
C ILE A 18 -37.05 -21.14 -58.64
N LEU A 19 -37.28 -19.99 -57.97
CA LEU A 19 -38.21 -18.98 -58.45
C LEU A 19 -37.78 -18.39 -59.80
N ILE A 20 -36.48 -18.12 -59.97
CA ILE A 20 -35.93 -17.62 -61.24
C ILE A 20 -36.12 -18.68 -62.33
N THR A 21 -35.82 -19.96 -62.07
CA THR A 21 -35.99 -21.02 -63.07
C THR A 21 -37.44 -21.20 -63.51
N ILE A 22 -38.40 -21.17 -62.59
CA ILE A 22 -39.84 -21.29 -62.91
C ILE A 22 -40.31 -20.13 -63.79
N PHE A 23 -39.89 -18.90 -63.47
CA PHE A 23 -40.28 -17.71 -64.22
C PHE A 23 -39.79 -17.77 -65.68
N THR A 24 -38.55 -18.21 -65.91
CA THR A 24 -37.98 -18.33 -67.25
C THR A 24 -38.72 -19.37 -68.11
N ILE A 25 -39.15 -20.49 -67.52
CA ILE A 25 -39.87 -21.56 -68.24
C ILE A 25 -41.26 -21.07 -68.69
N VAL A 26 -41.98 -20.35 -67.84
CA VAL A 26 -43.33 -19.84 -68.15
C VAL A 26 -43.31 -18.81 -69.29
N LEU A 27 -42.26 -17.99 -69.37
CA LEU A 27 -42.08 -17.01 -70.45
C LEU A 27 -41.88 -17.66 -71.83
N ILE A 28 -41.09 -18.74 -71.90
CA ILE A 28 -40.80 -19.45 -73.16
C ILE A 28 -42.07 -20.13 -73.71
N LEU A 29 -42.87 -20.76 -72.84
CA LEU A 29 -44.08 -21.47 -73.24
C LEU A 29 -45.17 -20.55 -73.81
N ASN A 30 -45.35 -19.35 -73.26
CA ASN A 30 -46.33 -18.38 -73.78
C ASN A 30 -45.97 -17.87 -75.19
N GLY A 31 -44.68 -17.70 -75.50
CA GLY A 31 -44.23 -17.24 -76.82
C GLY A 31 -44.50 -18.24 -77.93
N ALA A 32 -44.32 -19.54 -77.67
CA ALA A 32 -44.52 -20.60 -78.67
C ALA A 32 -46.01 -20.79 -79.05
N GLY A 33 -46.94 -20.61 -78.11
CA GLY A 33 -48.37 -20.78 -78.36
C GLY A 33 -48.93 -19.79 -79.37
N LEU A 34 -48.50 -18.52 -79.32
CA LEU A 34 -49.06 -17.43 -80.10
C LEU A 34 -48.76 -17.53 -81.62
N PHE A 35 -47.63 -18.15 -81.99
CA PHE A 35 -47.23 -18.32 -83.40
C PHE A 35 -48.10 -19.34 -84.15
N VAL A 36 -48.46 -20.45 -83.50
CA VAL A 36 -49.24 -21.54 -84.12
C VAL A 36 -50.68 -21.09 -84.44
N SER A 37 -51.28 -20.22 -83.63
CA SER A 37 -52.66 -19.78 -83.82
C SER A 37 -52.91 -18.93 -85.07
N LEU A 38 -51.94 -18.09 -85.47
CA LEU A 38 -52.11 -17.18 -86.61
C LEU A 38 -52.12 -17.91 -87.97
N SER A 39 -51.38 -19.02 -88.10
CA SER A 39 -51.26 -19.75 -89.37
C SER A 39 -52.52 -20.54 -89.77
N LYS A 40 -53.33 -21.02 -88.82
CA LYS A 40 -54.49 -21.88 -89.14
C LYS A 40 -55.74 -21.10 -89.58
N ILE A 41 -55.91 -19.86 -89.13
CA ILE A 41 -57.08 -19.03 -89.45
C ILE A 41 -57.09 -18.61 -90.94
N GLU A 42 -55.93 -18.49 -91.58
CA GLU A 42 -55.81 -18.07 -92.98
C GLU A 42 -56.36 -19.11 -93.98
N ASN A 43 -56.19 -20.41 -93.71
CA ASN A 43 -56.60 -21.48 -94.63
C ASN A 43 -58.13 -21.66 -94.70
N ALA A 44 -58.85 -21.49 -93.60
CA ALA A 44 -60.30 -21.69 -93.51
C ALA A 44 -61.09 -20.77 -94.46
N ASN A 45 -60.67 -19.50 -94.60
CA ASN A 45 -61.39 -18.51 -95.41
C ASN A 45 -61.41 -18.81 -96.92
N LYS A 46 -60.45 -19.59 -97.45
CA LYS A 46 -60.33 -19.84 -98.89
C LYS A 46 -61.37 -20.87 -99.39
N HIS A 47 -61.74 -21.84 -98.56
CA HIS A 47 -62.66 -22.93 -98.92
C HIS A 47 -64.14 -22.49 -99.06
N LEU A 48 -64.56 -21.43 -98.37
CA LEU A 48 -65.96 -20.97 -98.34
C LEU A 48 -66.42 -20.25 -99.64
N ILE A 49 -65.50 -19.66 -100.40
CA ILE A 49 -65.84 -18.82 -101.58
C ILE A 49 -66.15 -19.64 -102.84
N GLU A 50 -65.57 -20.83 -103.01
CA GLU A 50 -65.76 -21.63 -104.23
C GLU A 50 -67.10 -22.40 -104.25
N GLY A 51 -67.59 -22.85 -103.10
CA GLY A 51 -68.81 -23.66 -103.00
C GLY A 51 -70.11 -22.95 -103.40
N THR A 52 -70.20 -21.62 -103.25
CA THR A 52 -71.43 -20.85 -103.50
C THR A 52 -71.73 -20.62 -104.99
N LYS A 53 -70.72 -20.60 -105.87
CA LYS A 53 -70.92 -20.35 -107.32
C LYS A 53 -71.57 -21.52 -108.06
N LEU A 54 -71.33 -22.76 -107.63
CA LEU A 54 -71.79 -23.97 -108.33
C LEU A 54 -73.30 -24.20 -108.14
N THR A 55 -73.83 -23.91 -106.95
CA THR A 55 -75.26 -24.02 -106.61
C THR A 55 -76.17 -23.14 -107.49
N SER A 56 -75.67 -22.02 -108.01
CA SER A 56 -76.45 -21.11 -108.87
C SER A 56 -76.76 -21.69 -110.25
N LEU A 57 -75.84 -22.46 -110.84
CA LEU A 57 -75.99 -22.99 -112.21
C LEU A 57 -77.04 -24.11 -112.28
N PHE A 58 -77.16 -24.95 -111.25
CA PHE A 58 -78.15 -26.03 -111.21
C PHE A 58 -79.61 -25.50 -111.20
N LYS A 59 -79.86 -24.36 -110.54
CA LYS A 59 -81.20 -23.74 -110.54
C LYS A 59 -81.63 -23.28 -111.93
N GLU A 60 -80.70 -22.82 -112.74
CA GLU A 60 -80.96 -22.28 -114.07
C GLU A 60 -81.36 -23.39 -115.07
N MET A 61 -80.78 -24.58 -114.95
CA MET A 61 -81.20 -25.77 -115.72
C MET A 61 -82.65 -26.19 -115.43
N LYS A 62 -83.08 -26.15 -114.15
CA LYS A 62 -84.46 -26.51 -113.75
C LYS A 62 -85.50 -25.66 -114.47
N PHE A 63 -85.22 -24.36 -114.62
CA PHE A 63 -86.13 -23.42 -115.26
C PHE A 63 -86.37 -23.73 -116.74
N LEU A 64 -85.32 -24.07 -117.49
CA LEU A 64 -85.41 -24.32 -118.94
C LEU A 64 -86.22 -25.57 -119.29
N ILE A 65 -86.15 -26.63 -118.47
CA ILE A 65 -86.91 -27.87 -118.69
C ILE A 65 -88.42 -27.59 -118.67
N LYS A 66 -88.87 -26.77 -117.73
CA LYS A 66 -90.29 -26.41 -117.55
C LYS A 66 -90.82 -25.59 -118.73
N SER A 67 -90.03 -24.63 -119.21
CA SER A 67 -90.43 -23.81 -120.36
C SER A 67 -90.65 -24.61 -121.66
N ILE A 68 -89.95 -25.73 -121.86
CA ILE A 68 -90.16 -26.61 -123.03
C ILE A 68 -91.52 -27.31 -122.95
N GLN A 69 -91.95 -27.71 -121.76
CA GLN A 69 -93.22 -28.40 -121.52
C GLN A 69 -94.42 -27.53 -121.91
N GLU A 70 -94.43 -26.30 -121.39
CA GLU A 70 -95.52 -25.34 -121.56
C GLU A 70 -95.72 -25.04 -123.05
N LEU A 71 -94.63 -24.72 -123.75
CA LEU A 71 -94.66 -24.41 -125.18
C LEU A 71 -95.17 -25.57 -126.04
N SER A 72 -94.76 -26.81 -125.74
CA SER A 72 -95.20 -27.97 -126.52
C SER A 72 -96.67 -28.30 -126.32
N THR A 73 -97.20 -28.01 -125.13
CA THR A 73 -98.62 -28.20 -124.81
C THR A 73 -99.48 -27.22 -125.61
N ASP A 74 -99.06 -25.95 -125.68
CA ASP A 74 -99.76 -24.92 -126.46
C ASP A 74 -99.82 -25.27 -127.96
N ILE A 75 -98.73 -25.78 -128.54
CA ILE A 75 -98.70 -26.20 -129.96
C ILE A 75 -99.75 -27.28 -130.23
N SER A 76 -99.86 -28.27 -129.34
CA SER A 76 -100.78 -29.40 -129.49
C SER A 76 -102.24 -28.94 -129.53
N LEU A 77 -102.60 -27.94 -128.71
CA LEU A 77 -103.98 -27.44 -128.60
C LEU A 77 -104.38 -26.50 -129.74
N MET A 78 -103.45 -25.66 -130.19
CA MET A 78 -103.76 -24.61 -131.18
C MET A 78 -103.55 -25.05 -132.63
N GLY A 79 -102.84 -26.15 -132.88
CA GLY A 79 -102.51 -26.59 -134.22
C GLY A 79 -101.46 -25.71 -134.92
N ASP A 80 -100.68 -24.93 -134.17
CA ASP A 80 -99.68 -24.00 -134.71
C ASP A 80 -98.40 -24.73 -135.17
N LYS A 81 -98.26 -24.91 -136.48
CA LYS A 81 -97.08 -25.57 -137.07
C LYS A 81 -95.77 -24.78 -136.87
N ASN A 82 -95.80 -23.49 -136.55
CA ASN A 82 -94.59 -22.68 -136.40
C ASN A 82 -93.91 -22.82 -135.03
N GLY A 83 -94.62 -23.24 -133.98
CA GLY A 83 -94.10 -23.29 -132.60
C GLY A 83 -92.92 -24.24 -132.37
N PHE A 84 -92.69 -25.23 -133.25
CA PHE A 84 -91.56 -26.15 -133.12
C PHE A 84 -90.18 -25.45 -133.12
N LYS A 85 -90.05 -24.30 -133.80
CA LYS A 85 -88.78 -23.53 -133.82
C LYS A 85 -88.41 -22.96 -132.46
N GLU A 86 -89.38 -22.62 -131.62
CA GLU A 86 -89.11 -22.07 -130.28
C GLU A 86 -88.66 -23.16 -129.29
N ILE A 87 -89.19 -24.38 -129.42
CA ILE A 87 -88.73 -25.55 -128.64
C ILE A 87 -87.23 -25.79 -128.87
N ASP A 88 -86.76 -25.72 -130.13
CA ASP A 88 -85.34 -25.89 -130.47
C ASP A 88 -84.42 -24.86 -129.79
N ILE A 89 -84.87 -23.62 -129.64
CA ILE A 89 -84.07 -22.55 -129.01
C ILE A 89 -83.86 -22.84 -127.52
N ILE A 90 -84.91 -23.27 -126.82
CA ILE A 90 -84.84 -23.53 -125.37
C ILE A 90 -83.97 -24.76 -125.09
N VAL A 91 -84.11 -25.83 -125.90
CA VAL A 91 -83.25 -27.02 -125.83
C VAL A 91 -81.77 -26.65 -126.02
N LYS A 92 -81.46 -25.72 -126.94
CA LYS A 92 -80.08 -25.27 -127.18
C LYS A 92 -79.49 -24.50 -125.98
N LYS A 93 -80.29 -23.66 -125.30
CA LYS A 93 -79.87 -22.97 -124.07
C LYS A 93 -79.55 -23.94 -122.94
N TYR A 94 -80.37 -24.98 -122.78
CA TYR A 94 -80.18 -26.00 -121.74
C TYR A 94 -78.80 -26.69 -121.87
N ARG A 95 -78.45 -27.09 -123.11
CA ARG A 95 -77.16 -27.75 -123.39
C ARG A 95 -75.95 -26.86 -123.10
N LEU A 96 -76.06 -25.54 -123.29
CA LEU A 96 -75.00 -24.57 -122.97
C LEU A 96 -74.70 -24.46 -121.46
N ILE A 97 -75.73 -24.45 -120.61
CA ILE A 97 -75.54 -24.40 -119.15
C ILE A 97 -74.91 -25.70 -118.65
N ARG A 98 -75.34 -26.84 -119.20
CA ARG A 98 -74.79 -28.16 -118.88
C ARG A 98 -73.29 -28.25 -119.16
N GLU A 99 -72.82 -27.68 -120.26
CA GLU A 99 -71.40 -27.63 -120.63
C GLU A 99 -70.57 -26.78 -119.64
N ASN A 100 -71.11 -25.64 -119.21
CA ASN A 100 -70.44 -24.75 -118.25
C ASN A 100 -70.25 -25.39 -116.87
N ILE A 101 -71.17 -26.26 -116.47
CA ILE A 101 -71.07 -27.07 -115.25
C ILE A 101 -69.93 -28.09 -115.39
N SER A 102 -69.85 -28.84 -116.49
CA SER A 102 -68.78 -29.85 -116.68
C SER A 102 -67.36 -29.28 -116.68
N ASN A 103 -67.16 -28.00 -117.00
CA ASN A 103 -65.86 -27.34 -116.97
C ASN A 103 -65.42 -26.89 -115.56
N LYS A 104 -66.27 -27.03 -114.54
CA LYS A 104 -65.90 -26.79 -113.14
C LYS A 104 -65.46 -28.13 -112.52
N ASN A 105 -64.49 -28.10 -111.61
CA ASN A 105 -63.91 -29.29 -110.99
C ASN A 105 -64.92 -29.90 -109.98
N ILE A 106 -65.96 -30.57 -110.49
CA ILE A 106 -67.03 -31.13 -109.66
C ILE A 106 -66.65 -32.54 -109.18
N ASP A 107 -67.09 -32.90 -107.97
CA ASP A 107 -66.88 -34.24 -107.44
C ASP A 107 -67.55 -35.34 -108.30
N ALA A 108 -67.02 -36.56 -108.17
CA ALA A 108 -67.45 -37.70 -108.97
C ALA A 108 -68.93 -38.08 -108.79
N LYS A 109 -69.59 -37.72 -107.67
CA LYS A 109 -71.01 -38.02 -107.43
C LYS A 109 -71.90 -37.06 -108.19
N ASN A 110 -71.55 -35.78 -108.22
CA ASN A 110 -72.29 -34.76 -108.96
C ASN A 110 -72.25 -34.99 -110.48
N ASP A 111 -71.15 -35.51 -111.04
CA ASP A 111 -71.05 -35.83 -112.48
C ASP A 111 -71.98 -36.99 -112.91
N ILE A 112 -72.21 -37.97 -112.03
CA ILE A 112 -73.11 -39.11 -112.30
C ILE A 112 -74.56 -38.63 -112.43
N PHE A 113 -75.04 -37.79 -111.51
CA PHE A 113 -76.41 -37.27 -111.56
C PHE A 113 -76.66 -36.44 -112.82
N LEU A 114 -75.68 -35.63 -113.24
CA LEU A 114 -75.79 -34.82 -114.45
C LEU A 114 -75.94 -35.67 -115.73
N LYS A 115 -75.22 -36.79 -115.84
CA LYS A 115 -75.34 -37.72 -116.98
C LYS A 115 -76.71 -38.41 -117.05
N ASN A 116 -77.31 -38.72 -115.90
CA ASN A 116 -78.65 -39.31 -115.85
C ASN A 116 -79.72 -38.32 -116.31
N ILE A 117 -79.60 -37.06 -115.89
CA ILE A 117 -80.48 -35.97 -116.33
C ILE A 117 -80.43 -35.82 -117.86
N ASP A 118 -79.24 -35.80 -118.46
CA ASP A 118 -79.07 -35.67 -119.91
C ASP A 118 -79.80 -36.79 -120.69
N LYS A 119 -79.75 -38.03 -120.18
CA LYS A 119 -80.38 -39.19 -120.82
C LYS A 119 -81.91 -39.16 -120.80
N VAL A 120 -82.49 -38.64 -119.72
CA VAL A 120 -83.96 -38.50 -119.58
C VAL A 120 -84.46 -37.31 -120.41
N PHE A 121 -83.68 -36.22 -120.47
CA PHE A 121 -84.05 -34.99 -121.15
C PHE A 121 -84.31 -35.14 -122.65
N ASP A 122 -83.52 -35.95 -123.36
CA ASP A 122 -83.73 -36.13 -124.81
C ASP A 122 -85.06 -36.88 -125.12
N ASN A 123 -85.41 -37.89 -124.31
CA ASN A 123 -86.69 -38.62 -124.46
C ASN A 123 -87.89 -37.75 -124.08
N TYR A 124 -87.72 -36.90 -123.08
CA TYR A 124 -88.71 -35.92 -122.66
C TYR A 124 -89.04 -34.95 -123.81
N VAL A 125 -88.03 -34.36 -124.44
CA VAL A 125 -88.21 -33.44 -125.59
C VAL A 125 -88.85 -34.17 -126.78
N PHE A 126 -88.47 -35.42 -127.04
CA PHE A 126 -89.06 -36.21 -128.13
C PHE A 126 -90.56 -36.44 -127.92
N SER A 127 -90.98 -36.82 -126.71
CA SER A 127 -92.37 -37.11 -126.38
C SER A 127 -93.24 -35.85 -126.49
N LEU A 128 -92.72 -34.71 -126.00
CA LEU A 128 -93.34 -33.39 -126.17
C LEU A 128 -93.57 -33.07 -127.65
N ARG A 129 -92.56 -33.25 -128.51
CA ARG A 129 -92.72 -33.01 -129.96
C ARG A 129 -93.79 -33.86 -130.61
N LYS A 130 -93.88 -35.13 -130.23
CA LYS A 130 -94.83 -36.07 -130.78
C LYS A 130 -96.26 -35.72 -130.36
N MET A 131 -96.44 -35.30 -129.10
CA MET A 131 -97.69 -34.75 -128.59
C MET A 131 -98.14 -33.52 -129.39
N ALA A 132 -97.22 -32.59 -129.64
CA ALA A 132 -97.48 -31.41 -130.44
C ALA A 132 -97.90 -31.76 -131.90
N GLN A 133 -97.21 -32.72 -132.53
CA GLN A 133 -97.52 -33.17 -133.90
C GLN A 133 -98.92 -33.81 -134.01
N ASN A 134 -99.25 -34.72 -133.09
CA ASN A 134 -100.54 -35.40 -133.11
C ASN A 134 -101.71 -34.42 -132.84
N GLY A 135 -101.48 -33.40 -132.01
CA GLY A 135 -102.46 -32.34 -131.77
C GLY A 135 -102.80 -31.56 -133.03
N ILE A 136 -101.79 -31.19 -133.81
CA ILE A 136 -101.99 -30.52 -135.12
C ILE A 136 -102.85 -31.39 -136.06
N LEU A 137 -102.53 -32.68 -136.17
CA LEU A 137 -103.27 -33.61 -137.04
C LEU A 137 -104.71 -33.81 -136.59
N ALA A 138 -104.97 -33.85 -135.28
CA ALA A 138 -106.32 -33.89 -134.74
C ALA A 138 -107.10 -32.62 -135.13
N VAL A 139 -106.53 -31.43 -134.91
CA VAL A 139 -107.19 -30.16 -135.26
C VAL A 139 -107.51 -30.09 -136.77
N GLU A 140 -106.60 -30.51 -137.65
CA GLU A 140 -106.85 -30.52 -139.10
C GLU A 140 -108.03 -31.42 -139.50
N ASN A 141 -108.10 -32.64 -138.97
CA ASN A 141 -109.21 -33.55 -139.27
C ASN A 141 -110.54 -33.04 -138.70
N ARG A 142 -110.53 -32.42 -137.51
CA ARG A 142 -111.70 -31.77 -136.90
C ARG A 142 -112.28 -30.70 -137.81
N ASP A 143 -111.42 -29.86 -138.36
CA ASP A 143 -111.85 -28.74 -139.20
C ASP A 143 -112.39 -29.21 -140.57
N ILE A 144 -111.85 -30.32 -141.11
CA ILE A 144 -112.41 -30.98 -142.31
C ILE A 144 -113.82 -31.52 -142.03
N LEU A 145 -114.02 -32.21 -140.89
CA LEU A 145 -115.33 -32.73 -140.47
C LEU A 145 -116.39 -31.64 -140.35
N ILE A 146 -116.05 -30.52 -139.71
CA ILE A 146 -116.95 -29.38 -139.55
C ILE A 146 -117.39 -28.83 -140.92
N LYS A 147 -116.48 -28.84 -141.90
CA LYS A 147 -116.76 -28.34 -143.25
C LYS A 147 -117.71 -29.24 -144.03
N ASN A 148 -117.55 -30.56 -143.95
CA ASN A 148 -118.37 -31.52 -144.70
C ASN A 148 -119.80 -31.63 -144.15
N PHE A 149 -119.98 -31.59 -142.83
CA PHE A 149 -121.31 -31.63 -142.18
C PHE A 149 -122.22 -30.45 -142.56
N SER A 150 -121.66 -29.39 -143.15
CA SER A 150 -122.42 -28.19 -143.51
C SER A 150 -123.16 -28.31 -144.86
N ASN A 151 -122.81 -29.28 -145.73
CA ASN A 151 -123.22 -29.24 -147.14
C ASN A 151 -124.20 -30.33 -147.61
N THR A 152 -124.44 -31.41 -146.85
CA THR A 152 -125.42 -32.46 -147.22
C THR A 152 -126.03 -33.15 -146.01
N ASN A 153 -127.33 -33.46 -146.05
CA ASN A 153 -128.06 -34.13 -144.95
C ASN A 153 -127.86 -35.66 -144.88
N GLU A 154 -126.94 -36.23 -145.66
CA GLU A 154 -126.52 -37.62 -145.52
C GLU A 154 -125.00 -37.70 -145.31
N ILE A 155 -124.59 -38.43 -144.27
CA ILE A 155 -123.19 -38.64 -143.89
C ILE A 155 -122.56 -39.66 -144.85
N SER A 156 -121.50 -39.26 -145.55
CA SER A 156 -120.76 -40.15 -146.44
C SER A 156 -119.87 -41.11 -145.66
N GLN A 157 -119.43 -42.19 -146.32
CA GLN A 157 -118.45 -43.12 -145.74
C GLN A 157 -117.09 -42.45 -145.49
N GLU A 158 -116.74 -41.41 -146.27
CA GLU A 158 -115.52 -40.60 -146.14
C GLU A 158 -115.55 -39.71 -144.88
N ASP A 159 -116.73 -39.22 -144.48
CA ASP A 159 -116.91 -38.44 -143.26
C ASP A 159 -116.73 -39.30 -141.99
N LYS A 160 -117.21 -40.55 -142.02
CA LYS A 160 -116.99 -41.51 -140.92
C LYS A 160 -115.52 -41.87 -140.77
N GLU A 161 -114.81 -42.01 -141.89
CA GLU A 161 -113.37 -42.28 -141.89
C GLU A 161 -112.58 -41.10 -141.31
N THR A 162 -112.95 -39.87 -141.68
CA THR A 162 -112.33 -38.64 -141.17
C THR A 162 -112.59 -38.45 -139.68
N PHE A 163 -113.80 -38.74 -139.19
CA PHE A 163 -114.13 -38.74 -137.76
C PHE A 163 -113.29 -39.73 -136.96
N THR A 164 -113.10 -40.93 -137.52
CA THR A 164 -112.27 -41.95 -136.89
C THR A 164 -110.81 -41.50 -136.80
N LYS A 165 -110.28 -40.85 -137.85
CA LYS A 165 -108.92 -40.28 -137.83
C LYS A 165 -108.77 -39.18 -136.77
N PHE A 166 -109.76 -38.28 -136.65
CA PHE A 166 -109.76 -37.25 -135.61
C PHE A 166 -109.67 -37.84 -134.19
N ILE A 167 -110.54 -38.80 -133.87
CA ILE A 167 -110.56 -39.45 -132.56
C ILE A 167 -109.25 -40.15 -132.26
N ASN A 168 -108.69 -40.89 -133.22
CA ASN A 168 -107.42 -41.60 -133.03
C ASN A 168 -106.26 -40.63 -132.74
N PHE A 169 -106.15 -39.52 -133.48
CA PHE A 169 -105.11 -38.53 -133.20
C PHE A 169 -105.30 -37.83 -131.85
N SER A 170 -106.54 -37.56 -131.43
CA SER A 170 -106.80 -37.00 -130.09
C SER A 170 -106.41 -37.97 -128.96
N ILE A 171 -106.66 -39.27 -129.12
CA ILE A 171 -106.21 -40.30 -128.15
C ILE A 171 -104.67 -40.37 -128.12
N ASP A 172 -104.01 -40.28 -129.27
CA ASP A 172 -102.55 -40.30 -129.33
C ASP A 172 -101.92 -39.06 -128.65
N VAL A 173 -102.59 -37.91 -128.62
CA VAL A 173 -102.14 -36.74 -127.84
C VAL A 173 -102.20 -37.03 -126.35
N GLU A 174 -103.30 -37.59 -125.88
CA GLU A 174 -103.50 -37.92 -124.46
C GLU A 174 -102.44 -38.92 -123.97
N LYS A 175 -102.13 -39.94 -124.78
CA LYS A 175 -101.07 -40.90 -124.47
C LYS A 175 -99.68 -40.27 -124.40
N ASN A 176 -99.32 -39.39 -125.35
CA ASN A 176 -98.02 -38.72 -125.29
C ASN A 176 -97.92 -37.77 -124.08
N MET A 177 -99.05 -37.23 -123.58
CA MET A 177 -99.07 -36.37 -122.40
C MET A 177 -98.76 -37.15 -121.11
N GLU A 178 -99.18 -38.42 -121.03
CA GLU A 178 -98.83 -39.34 -119.92
C GLU A 178 -97.33 -39.69 -119.91
N ASP A 179 -96.74 -39.92 -121.09
CA ASP A 179 -95.29 -40.12 -121.24
C ASP A 179 -94.51 -38.87 -120.78
N VAL A 180 -94.98 -37.67 -121.14
CA VAL A 180 -94.38 -36.39 -120.74
C VAL A 180 -94.39 -36.20 -119.23
N ASP A 181 -95.51 -36.45 -118.55
CA ASP A 181 -95.65 -36.27 -117.10
C ASP A 181 -94.69 -37.18 -116.31
N THR A 182 -94.53 -38.42 -116.78
CA THR A 182 -93.58 -39.39 -116.21
C THR A 182 -92.13 -38.89 -116.29
N PHE A 183 -91.75 -38.33 -117.45
CA PHE A 183 -90.41 -37.79 -117.64
C PHE A 183 -90.17 -36.49 -116.86
N THR A 184 -91.17 -35.60 -116.75
CA THR A 184 -91.09 -34.38 -115.92
C THR A 184 -90.78 -34.72 -114.47
N THR A 185 -91.52 -35.66 -113.90
CA THR A 185 -91.33 -36.09 -112.50
C THR A 185 -89.91 -36.62 -112.28
N THR A 186 -89.40 -37.43 -113.21
CA THR A 186 -88.05 -38.00 -113.14
C THR A 186 -86.96 -36.93 -113.25
N LEU A 187 -87.15 -35.90 -114.09
CA LEU A 187 -86.19 -34.80 -114.23
C LEU A 187 -86.15 -33.91 -112.98
N GLU A 188 -87.30 -33.61 -112.39
CA GLU A 188 -87.37 -32.79 -111.17
C GLU A 188 -86.67 -33.45 -109.97
N GLU A 189 -86.91 -34.75 -109.76
CA GLU A 189 -86.29 -35.51 -108.67
C GLU A 189 -84.75 -35.56 -108.80
N ASN A 190 -84.25 -35.80 -110.02
CA ASN A 190 -82.81 -35.84 -110.25
C ASN A 190 -82.12 -34.49 -110.04
N LEU A 191 -82.77 -33.37 -110.40
CA LEU A 191 -82.24 -32.03 -110.15
C LEU A 191 -82.26 -31.65 -108.67
N GLU A 192 -83.25 -32.10 -107.90
CA GLU A 192 -83.39 -31.80 -106.47
C GLU A 192 -82.31 -32.50 -105.62
N ASN A 193 -82.01 -33.76 -105.96
CA ASN A 193 -80.94 -34.55 -105.33
C ASN A 193 -79.55 -33.92 -105.53
N LEU A 194 -79.32 -33.29 -106.69
CA LEU A 194 -78.06 -32.63 -107.02
C LEU A 194 -77.83 -31.36 -106.17
N VAL A 195 -78.90 -30.59 -105.93
CA VAL A 195 -78.84 -29.37 -105.11
C VAL A 195 -78.64 -29.70 -103.62
N THR A 196 -79.20 -30.79 -103.11
CA THR A 196 -79.05 -31.20 -101.71
C THR A 196 -77.64 -31.71 -101.38
N LEU A 197 -77.04 -32.54 -102.25
CA LEU A 197 -75.68 -33.06 -102.05
C LEU A 197 -74.63 -31.92 -101.90
N GLN A 198 -74.77 -30.86 -102.70
CA GLN A 198 -73.88 -29.70 -102.67
C GLN A 198 -73.96 -28.94 -101.34
N LYS A 199 -75.14 -28.89 -100.71
CA LYS A 199 -75.38 -28.16 -99.46
C LYS A 199 -74.74 -28.87 -98.25
N ASP A 200 -74.77 -30.19 -98.24
CA ASP A 200 -74.19 -30.99 -97.14
C ASP A 200 -72.66 -30.92 -97.12
N ASN A 201 -72.02 -30.94 -98.29
CA ASN A 201 -70.55 -30.81 -98.40
C ASN A 201 -70.04 -29.47 -97.84
N LEU A 202 -70.78 -28.37 -98.00
CA LEU A 202 -70.38 -27.06 -97.47
C LEU A 202 -70.51 -26.97 -95.94
N THR A 203 -71.50 -27.63 -95.35
CA THR A 203 -71.77 -27.59 -93.90
C THR A 203 -70.68 -28.32 -93.11
N LYS A 204 -70.20 -29.45 -93.63
CA LYS A 204 -69.18 -30.28 -92.96
C LYS A 204 -67.82 -29.59 -92.82
N SER A 205 -67.45 -28.75 -93.79
CA SER A 205 -66.18 -27.99 -93.74
C SER A 205 -66.16 -26.90 -92.67
N ILE A 206 -67.32 -26.42 -92.19
CA ILE A 206 -67.40 -25.32 -91.23
C ILE A 206 -67.29 -25.82 -89.78
N GLU A 207 -67.73 -27.05 -89.49
CA GLU A 207 -67.69 -27.62 -88.14
C GLU A 207 -66.27 -27.99 -87.68
N GLU A 208 -65.40 -28.48 -88.58
CA GLU A 208 -64.02 -28.87 -88.25
C GLU A 208 -63.14 -27.67 -87.81
N ASP A 209 -63.42 -26.46 -88.28
CA ASP A 209 -62.64 -25.26 -87.97
C ASP A 209 -62.91 -24.68 -86.55
N ILE A 210 -64.10 -24.92 -85.98
CA ILE A 210 -64.51 -24.36 -84.68
C ILE A 210 -63.88 -25.10 -83.49
N GLU A 211 -63.62 -26.40 -83.61
CA GLU A 211 -63.10 -27.23 -82.51
C GLU A 211 -61.63 -26.92 -82.16
N ILE A 212 -60.83 -26.51 -83.15
CA ILE A 212 -59.41 -26.16 -83.00
C ILE A 212 -59.25 -24.84 -82.22
N ILE A 213 -60.17 -23.89 -82.35
CA ILE A 213 -60.09 -22.58 -81.67
C ILE A 213 -60.36 -22.72 -80.17
N ASN A 214 -61.28 -23.62 -79.77
CA ASN A 214 -61.68 -23.78 -78.37
C ASN A 214 -60.62 -24.47 -77.49
N THR A 215 -59.90 -25.45 -78.02
CA THR A 215 -58.83 -26.13 -77.27
C THR A 215 -57.66 -25.19 -76.93
N PHE A 216 -57.34 -24.23 -77.79
CA PHE A 216 -56.27 -23.27 -77.57
C PHE A 216 -56.58 -22.23 -76.47
N ARG A 217 -57.84 -21.78 -76.36
CA ARG A 217 -58.27 -20.81 -75.34
C ARG A 217 -58.05 -21.32 -73.91
N LEU A 218 -58.23 -22.62 -73.67
CA LEU A 218 -58.07 -23.22 -72.35
C LEU A 218 -56.60 -23.29 -71.89
N VAL A 219 -55.66 -23.54 -72.80
CA VAL A 219 -54.22 -23.62 -72.48
C VAL A 219 -53.68 -22.26 -72.05
N SER A 220 -54.11 -21.17 -72.72
CA SER A 220 -53.67 -19.81 -72.38
C SER A 220 -54.09 -19.37 -70.98
N ILE A 221 -55.32 -19.67 -70.56
CA ILE A 221 -55.83 -19.35 -69.22
C ILE A 221 -55.03 -20.07 -68.13
N PHE A 222 -54.68 -21.34 -68.35
CA PHE A 222 -53.93 -22.15 -67.38
C PHE A 222 -52.52 -21.59 -67.11
N LEU A 223 -51.81 -21.12 -68.15
CA LEU A 223 -50.48 -20.51 -68.01
C LEU A 223 -50.52 -19.19 -67.23
N SER A 224 -51.56 -18.38 -67.40
CA SER A 224 -51.72 -17.12 -66.64
C SER A 224 -51.93 -17.34 -65.14
N ILE A 225 -52.66 -18.40 -64.74
CA ILE A 225 -52.89 -18.75 -63.33
C ILE A 225 -51.56 -19.14 -62.65
N ILE A 226 -50.73 -19.94 -63.31
CA ILE A 226 -49.41 -20.33 -62.80
C ILE A 226 -48.52 -19.10 -62.59
N PHE A 227 -48.55 -18.15 -63.52
CA PHE A 227 -47.79 -16.91 -63.42
C PHE A 227 -48.21 -16.09 -62.19
N ILE A 228 -49.51 -15.86 -62.00
CA ILE A 228 -50.03 -15.10 -60.84
C ILE A 228 -49.68 -15.80 -59.51
N SER A 229 -49.81 -17.14 -59.44
CA SER A 229 -49.43 -17.91 -58.25
C SER A 229 -47.93 -17.77 -57.92
N SER A 230 -47.06 -17.71 -58.93
CA SER A 230 -45.61 -17.54 -58.73
C SER A 230 -45.25 -16.17 -58.16
N VAL A 231 -45.95 -15.11 -58.59
CA VAL A 231 -45.76 -13.73 -58.10
C VAL A 231 -46.22 -13.58 -56.64
N ILE A 232 -47.37 -14.16 -56.29
CA ILE A 232 -47.87 -14.17 -54.91
C ILE A 232 -46.91 -14.90 -53.97
N TYR A 233 -46.34 -16.04 -54.43
CA TYR A 233 -45.33 -16.76 -53.65
C TYR A 233 -44.05 -15.95 -53.45
N LEU A 234 -43.57 -15.24 -54.48
CA LEU A 234 -42.41 -14.35 -54.38
C LEU A 234 -42.64 -13.22 -53.35
N PHE A 235 -43.84 -12.62 -53.35
CA PHE A 235 -44.22 -11.59 -52.39
C PHE A 235 -44.12 -12.08 -50.93
N PHE A 236 -44.62 -13.29 -50.65
CA PHE A 236 -44.51 -13.88 -49.31
C PHE A 236 -43.06 -14.16 -48.88
N VAL A 237 -42.21 -14.64 -49.79
CA VAL A 237 -40.79 -14.92 -49.49
C VAL A 237 -40.03 -13.62 -49.16
N ILE A 238 -40.20 -12.57 -49.97
CA ILE A 238 -39.54 -11.28 -49.76
C ILE A 238 -39.98 -10.66 -48.43
N ASN A 239 -41.29 -10.65 -48.16
CA ASN A 239 -41.82 -10.05 -46.93
C ASN A 239 -41.33 -10.77 -45.67
N ASN A 240 -41.15 -12.10 -45.74
CA ASN A 240 -40.63 -12.89 -44.62
C ASN A 240 -39.14 -12.62 -44.35
N ILE A 241 -38.34 -12.41 -45.42
CA ILE A 241 -36.92 -12.01 -45.29
C ILE A 241 -36.82 -10.61 -44.69
N LEU A 242 -37.62 -9.65 -45.17
CA LEU A 242 -37.61 -8.26 -44.67
C LEU A 242 -37.90 -8.21 -43.16
N ARG A 243 -38.94 -8.92 -42.70
CA ARG A 243 -39.29 -9.02 -41.28
C ARG A 243 -38.16 -9.63 -40.44
N SER A 244 -37.48 -10.64 -40.96
CA SER A 244 -36.38 -11.32 -40.26
C SER A 244 -35.15 -10.41 -40.13
N ILE A 245 -34.83 -9.64 -41.17
CA ILE A 245 -33.77 -8.63 -41.13
C ILE A 245 -34.11 -7.49 -40.15
N GLN A 246 -35.37 -7.02 -40.13
CA GLN A 246 -35.80 -5.99 -39.17
C GLN A 246 -35.69 -6.47 -37.72
N LYS A 247 -36.02 -7.72 -37.42
CA LYS A 247 -35.83 -8.31 -36.08
C LYS A 247 -34.35 -8.39 -35.70
N LEU A 248 -33.48 -8.76 -36.64
CA LEU A 248 -32.04 -8.79 -36.43
C LEU A 248 -31.48 -7.39 -36.16
N ASP A 249 -31.86 -6.38 -36.95
CA ASP A 249 -31.48 -4.98 -36.76
C ASP A 249 -31.93 -4.45 -35.39
N LEU A 250 -33.18 -4.72 -35.01
CA LEU A 250 -33.72 -4.31 -33.72
C LEU A 250 -32.97 -5.00 -32.55
N GLY A 251 -32.64 -6.28 -32.68
CA GLY A 251 -31.85 -7.03 -31.69
C GLY A 251 -30.45 -6.46 -31.52
N VAL A 252 -29.74 -6.17 -32.62
CA VAL A 252 -28.41 -5.57 -32.59
C VAL A 252 -28.44 -4.15 -32.02
N LYS A 253 -29.44 -3.33 -32.39
CA LYS A 253 -29.61 -1.97 -31.83
C LYS A 253 -29.88 -1.98 -30.33
N LYS A 254 -30.64 -2.96 -29.83
CA LYS A 254 -30.85 -3.14 -28.38
C LYS A 254 -29.55 -3.50 -27.69
N LEU A 255 -28.75 -4.40 -28.26
CA LEU A 255 -27.43 -4.75 -27.71
C LEU A 255 -26.47 -3.55 -27.69
N ALA A 256 -26.52 -2.68 -28.70
CA ALA A 256 -25.64 -1.52 -28.79
C ALA A 256 -26.02 -0.36 -27.85
N ASN A 257 -27.31 -0.18 -27.55
CA ASN A 257 -27.82 1.01 -26.85
C ASN A 257 -28.38 0.74 -25.45
N SER A 258 -28.53 -0.52 -25.04
CA SER A 258 -29.03 -0.86 -23.70
C SER A 258 -27.95 -1.51 -22.86
N ASN A 259 -27.98 -1.24 -21.55
CA ASN A 259 -27.13 -1.92 -20.58
C ASN A 259 -27.62 -3.35 -20.26
N GLU A 260 -28.71 -3.80 -20.89
CA GLU A 260 -29.30 -5.12 -20.67
C GLU A 260 -28.89 -6.10 -21.78
N ILE A 261 -28.33 -7.24 -21.35
CA ILE A 261 -27.93 -8.32 -22.24
C ILE A 261 -29.18 -9.07 -22.69
N THR A 262 -29.69 -8.74 -23.89
CA THR A 262 -30.90 -9.35 -24.45
C THR A 262 -30.56 -10.20 -25.68
N LYS A 263 -31.12 -11.42 -25.73
CA LYS A 263 -30.92 -12.35 -26.85
C LYS A 263 -31.75 -11.92 -28.06
N ILE A 264 -31.22 -12.18 -29.25
CA ILE A 264 -31.92 -11.95 -30.53
C ILE A 264 -32.89 -13.12 -30.75
N GLU A 265 -34.19 -12.86 -30.63
CA GLU A 265 -35.26 -13.84 -30.86
C GLU A 265 -35.59 -13.99 -32.36
N LEU A 266 -34.82 -14.82 -33.05
CA LEU A 266 -35.04 -15.16 -34.46
C LEU A 266 -34.94 -16.68 -34.66
N HIS A 267 -36.07 -17.33 -34.97
CA HIS A 267 -36.19 -18.79 -35.10
C HIS A 267 -36.29 -19.28 -36.55
N THR A 268 -35.71 -18.55 -37.50
CA THR A 268 -35.70 -18.99 -38.90
C THR A 268 -34.65 -20.07 -39.12
N ASN A 269 -34.98 -21.14 -39.84
CA ASN A 269 -34.04 -22.22 -40.18
C ASN A 269 -33.23 -21.90 -41.44
N ASP A 270 -32.77 -20.64 -41.57
CA ASP A 270 -32.04 -20.11 -42.72
C ASP A 270 -30.76 -19.38 -42.28
N GLU A 271 -30.09 -18.73 -43.24
CA GLU A 271 -28.85 -18.01 -42.98
C GLU A 271 -29.01 -16.91 -41.92
N LEU A 272 -30.17 -16.26 -41.83
CA LEU A 272 -30.42 -15.19 -40.86
C LEU A 272 -30.59 -15.73 -39.43
N GLY A 273 -31.23 -16.89 -39.27
CA GLY A 273 -31.33 -17.54 -37.96
C GLY A 273 -29.99 -18.06 -37.44
N ASN A 274 -29.13 -18.56 -38.33
CA ASN A 274 -27.75 -18.91 -37.97
C ASN A 274 -26.94 -17.69 -37.50
N ILE A 275 -27.11 -16.54 -38.15
CA ILE A 275 -26.48 -15.27 -37.70
C ILE A 275 -26.99 -14.91 -36.30
N ALA A 276 -28.31 -14.93 -36.07
CA ALA A 276 -28.86 -14.65 -34.75
C ALA A 276 -28.36 -15.63 -33.66
N ASN A 277 -28.23 -16.91 -33.97
CA ASN A 277 -27.67 -17.91 -33.06
C ASN A 277 -26.19 -17.64 -32.75
N ASN A 278 -25.37 -17.30 -33.74
CA ASN A 278 -23.97 -16.95 -33.52
C ASN A 278 -23.81 -15.68 -32.68
N PHE A 279 -24.65 -14.66 -32.92
CA PHE A 279 -24.73 -13.48 -32.04
C PHE A 279 -25.13 -13.87 -30.62
N ASN A 280 -26.13 -14.75 -30.44
CA ASN A 280 -26.53 -15.21 -29.12
C ASN A 280 -25.43 -16.03 -28.40
N LEU A 281 -24.62 -16.81 -29.13
CA LEU A 281 -23.45 -17.49 -28.56
C LEU A 281 -22.39 -16.47 -28.11
N TYR A 282 -22.13 -15.45 -28.91
CA TYR A 282 -21.24 -14.36 -28.54
C TYR A 282 -21.77 -13.60 -27.31
N ILE A 283 -23.06 -13.25 -27.29
CA ILE A 283 -23.75 -12.61 -26.17
C ILE A 283 -23.60 -13.44 -24.90
N ASN A 284 -23.84 -14.76 -24.95
CA ASN A 284 -23.63 -15.63 -23.79
C ASN A 284 -22.17 -15.61 -23.32
N LYS A 285 -21.20 -15.61 -24.25
CA LYS A 285 -19.77 -15.56 -23.89
C LYS A 285 -19.41 -14.23 -23.21
N VAL A 286 -19.94 -13.11 -23.69
CA VAL A 286 -19.78 -11.79 -23.06
C VAL A 286 -20.43 -11.76 -21.68
N GLU A 287 -21.66 -12.26 -21.54
CA GLU A 287 -22.36 -12.35 -20.26
C GLU A 287 -21.57 -13.17 -19.23
N GLN A 288 -21.06 -14.34 -19.62
CA GLN A 288 -20.21 -15.17 -18.76
C GLN A 288 -18.91 -14.45 -18.35
N ASN A 289 -18.26 -13.76 -19.29
CA ASN A 289 -17.07 -12.98 -19.00
C ASN A 289 -17.36 -11.85 -17.98
N ILE A 290 -18.47 -11.11 -18.15
CA ILE A 290 -18.90 -10.05 -17.21
C ILE A 290 -19.18 -10.63 -15.82
N ILE A 291 -19.84 -11.78 -15.73
CA ILE A 291 -20.09 -12.46 -14.45
C ILE A 291 -18.77 -12.87 -13.80
N GLN A 292 -17.84 -13.44 -14.55
CA GLN A 292 -16.52 -13.84 -14.06
C GLN A 292 -15.71 -12.63 -13.57
N ASP A 293 -15.68 -11.54 -14.34
CA ASP A 293 -14.99 -10.30 -13.95
C ASP A 293 -15.62 -9.69 -12.70
N LYS A 294 -16.95 -9.70 -12.58
CA LYS A 294 -17.65 -9.24 -11.37
C LYS A 294 -17.24 -10.05 -10.14
N LEU A 295 -17.19 -11.38 -10.25
CA LEU A 295 -16.74 -12.24 -9.16
C LEU A 295 -15.28 -11.99 -8.77
N ALA A 296 -14.40 -11.79 -9.76
CA ALA A 296 -13.00 -11.45 -9.52
C ALA A 296 -12.87 -10.09 -8.80
N ILE A 297 -13.58 -9.06 -9.27
CA ILE A 297 -13.59 -7.72 -8.66
C ILE A 297 -14.15 -7.75 -7.24
N ASP A 298 -15.20 -8.51 -6.98
CA ASP A 298 -15.77 -8.64 -5.63
C ASP A 298 -14.79 -9.36 -4.67
N ASN A 299 -14.03 -10.35 -5.13
CA ASN A 299 -12.94 -10.95 -4.35
C ASN A 299 -11.77 -9.99 -4.12
N VAL A 300 -11.39 -9.19 -5.13
CA VAL A 300 -10.40 -8.11 -4.97
C VAL A 300 -10.82 -7.14 -3.87
N LYS A 301 -12.09 -6.70 -3.87
CA LYS A 301 -12.62 -5.78 -2.84
C LYS A 301 -12.56 -6.39 -1.44
N ASP A 302 -12.92 -7.66 -1.28
CA ASP A 302 -12.85 -8.36 0.01
C ASP A 302 -11.40 -8.44 0.53
N VAL A 303 -10.47 -8.87 -0.33
CA VAL A 303 -9.05 -8.97 0.02
C VAL A 303 -8.46 -7.60 0.37
N ILE A 304 -8.75 -6.56 -0.41
CA ILE A 304 -8.33 -5.18 -0.10
C ILE A 304 -8.93 -4.72 1.25
N GLY A 305 -10.19 -5.03 1.53
CA GLY A 305 -10.84 -4.72 2.80
C GLY A 305 -10.09 -5.32 4.00
N LYS A 306 -9.61 -6.56 3.88
CA LYS A 306 -8.77 -7.23 4.88
C LYS A 306 -7.38 -6.60 5.01
N VAL A 307 -6.73 -6.32 3.89
CA VAL A 307 -5.40 -5.69 3.87
C VAL A 307 -5.42 -4.30 4.51
N ASN A 308 -6.46 -3.50 4.27
CA ASN A 308 -6.62 -2.16 4.84
C ASN A 308 -6.65 -2.14 6.37
N VAL A 309 -7.06 -3.25 7.01
CA VAL A 309 -7.06 -3.40 8.47
C VAL A 309 -5.86 -4.19 9.00
N GLY A 310 -4.87 -4.47 8.15
CA GLY A 310 -3.63 -5.14 8.52
C GLY A 310 -3.62 -6.67 8.35
N LEU A 311 -4.65 -7.27 7.74
CA LEU A 311 -4.71 -8.71 7.50
C LEU A 311 -4.16 -9.05 6.11
N PHE A 312 -2.87 -9.40 6.04
CA PHE A 312 -2.16 -9.67 4.78
C PHE A 312 -2.07 -11.16 4.38
N ASN A 313 -2.82 -12.03 5.06
CA ASN A 313 -2.71 -13.49 4.85
C ASN A 313 -3.42 -13.99 3.58
N ASP A 314 -4.38 -13.22 3.07
CA ASP A 314 -5.21 -13.61 1.93
C ASP A 314 -4.65 -13.09 0.60
N LYS A 315 -5.00 -13.79 -0.48
CA LYS A 315 -4.70 -13.42 -1.86
C LYS A 315 -5.97 -13.44 -2.68
N VAL A 316 -5.99 -12.67 -3.77
CA VAL A 316 -7.05 -12.76 -4.76
C VAL A 316 -6.85 -14.05 -5.56
N LEU A 317 -7.81 -14.97 -5.46
CA LEU A 317 -7.73 -16.30 -6.07
C LEU A 317 -8.58 -16.42 -7.33
N ILE A 318 -9.62 -15.59 -7.45
CA ILE A 318 -10.55 -15.62 -8.58
C ILE A 318 -9.96 -14.84 -9.76
N LYS A 319 -9.73 -15.53 -10.88
CA LYS A 319 -9.23 -14.92 -12.12
C LYS A 319 -10.34 -14.22 -12.91
N GLY A 320 -9.99 -13.07 -13.49
CA GLY A 320 -10.81 -12.37 -14.46
C GLY A 320 -10.91 -13.12 -15.80
N ALA A 321 -11.87 -12.73 -16.63
CA ALA A 321 -12.03 -13.19 -18.00
C ALA A 321 -11.05 -12.53 -18.97
N THR A 322 -10.50 -11.36 -18.64
CA THR A 322 -9.54 -10.59 -19.45
C THR A 322 -8.11 -10.73 -18.93
N SER A 323 -7.11 -10.56 -19.81
CA SER A 323 -5.70 -10.60 -19.41
C SER A 323 -5.37 -9.43 -18.49
N GLU A 324 -5.91 -8.26 -18.80
CA GLU A 324 -5.65 -7.00 -18.11
C GLU A 324 -6.13 -7.03 -16.66
N LEU A 325 -7.28 -7.67 -16.38
CA LEU A 325 -7.75 -7.85 -15.02
C LEU A 325 -6.88 -8.86 -14.25
N ASN A 326 -6.38 -9.91 -14.93
CA ASN A 326 -5.49 -10.87 -14.31
C ASN A 326 -4.12 -10.25 -13.99
N ASP A 327 -3.56 -9.41 -14.87
CA ASP A 327 -2.32 -8.67 -14.62
C ASP A 327 -2.48 -7.75 -13.39
N LEU A 328 -3.62 -7.06 -13.26
CA LEU A 328 -3.93 -6.26 -12.07
C LEU A 328 -4.02 -7.11 -10.79
N ILE A 329 -4.63 -8.29 -10.87
CA ILE A 329 -4.72 -9.23 -9.75
C ILE A 329 -3.33 -9.68 -9.30
N ASP A 330 -2.44 -9.98 -10.25
CA ASP A 330 -1.08 -10.41 -9.97
C ASP A 330 -0.25 -9.29 -9.33
N GLU A 331 -0.38 -8.04 -9.81
CA GLU A 331 0.25 -6.86 -9.20
C GLU A 331 -0.25 -6.61 -7.76
N ILE A 332 -1.56 -6.71 -7.52
CA ILE A 332 -2.14 -6.59 -6.17
C ILE A 332 -1.61 -7.68 -5.25
N ASN A 333 -1.61 -8.93 -5.70
CA ASN A 333 -1.09 -10.06 -4.92
C ASN A 333 0.42 -9.89 -4.63
N GLY A 334 1.20 -9.37 -5.59
CA GLY A 334 2.61 -9.04 -5.41
C GLY A 334 2.83 -7.94 -4.37
N MET A 335 2.02 -6.88 -4.39
CA MET A 335 2.03 -5.81 -3.39
C MET A 335 1.70 -6.33 -1.98
N ILE A 336 0.65 -7.16 -1.85
CA ILE A 336 0.24 -7.77 -0.58
C ILE A 336 1.37 -8.64 -0.01
N GLU A 337 1.93 -9.52 -0.83
CA GLU A 337 3.01 -10.44 -0.40
C GLU A 337 4.27 -9.66 0.02
N THR A 338 4.68 -8.66 -0.76
CA THR A 338 5.86 -7.84 -0.45
C THR A 338 5.65 -7.05 0.85
N THR A 339 4.49 -6.42 1.01
CA THR A 339 4.16 -5.67 2.23
C THR A 339 4.10 -6.58 3.46
N LYS A 340 3.46 -7.76 3.33
CA LYS A 340 3.41 -8.78 4.38
C LYS A 340 4.81 -9.17 4.84
N ASN A 341 5.70 -9.51 3.92
CA ASN A 341 7.05 -9.98 4.24
C ASN A 341 7.87 -8.88 4.92
N ASN A 342 7.77 -7.63 4.45
CA ASN A 342 8.41 -6.50 5.10
C ASN A 342 7.90 -6.27 6.53
N LEU A 343 6.58 -6.34 6.75
CA LEU A 343 5.99 -6.16 8.08
C LEU A 343 6.31 -7.30 9.03
N ILE A 344 6.37 -8.55 8.56
CA ILE A 344 6.79 -9.70 9.37
C ILE A 344 8.24 -9.50 9.84
N ILE A 345 9.17 -9.19 8.94
CA ILE A 345 10.58 -9.01 9.31
C ILE A 345 10.73 -7.84 10.31
N LEU A 346 10.01 -6.74 10.09
CA LEU A 346 10.00 -5.61 11.03
C LEU A 346 9.43 -6.01 12.40
N SER A 347 8.29 -6.71 12.41
CA SER A 347 7.65 -7.22 13.62
C SER A 347 8.57 -8.16 14.39
N ASP A 348 9.17 -9.15 13.72
CA ASP A 348 10.10 -10.10 14.32
C ASP A 348 11.33 -9.39 14.90
N SER A 349 11.86 -8.39 14.18
CA SER A 349 12.96 -7.56 14.68
C SER A 349 12.57 -6.82 15.97
N LEU A 350 11.39 -6.20 16.01
CA LEU A 350 10.88 -5.51 17.21
C LEU A 350 10.61 -6.48 18.36
N ILE A 351 10.14 -7.69 18.07
CA ILE A 351 9.95 -8.76 19.07
C ILE A 351 11.30 -9.15 19.69
N GLU A 352 12.35 -9.35 18.89
CA GLU A 352 13.68 -9.66 19.42
C GLU A 352 14.24 -8.52 20.28
N LEU A 353 14.09 -7.27 19.85
CA LEU A 353 14.45 -6.11 20.68
C LEU A 353 13.64 -6.05 21.98
N SER A 354 12.34 -6.39 21.96
CA SER A 354 11.49 -6.42 23.15
C SER A 354 11.87 -7.49 24.16
N LYS A 355 12.51 -8.58 23.71
CA LYS A 355 13.10 -9.63 24.55
C LYS A 355 14.49 -9.25 25.09
N ALA A 356 14.91 -8.00 24.90
CA ALA A 356 16.26 -7.52 25.19
C ALA A 356 17.38 -8.26 24.43
N ASN A 357 17.07 -8.82 23.26
CA ASN A 357 18.06 -9.42 22.35
C ASN A 357 18.60 -8.39 21.36
N TYR A 358 19.43 -7.46 21.83
CA TYR A 358 19.97 -6.37 21.01
C TYR A 358 21.14 -6.79 20.12
N THR A 359 21.60 -8.04 20.22
CA THR A 359 22.54 -8.67 19.26
C THR A 359 21.88 -9.21 18.00
N TYR A 360 20.54 -9.31 17.98
CA TYR A 360 19.80 -9.82 16.83
C TYR A 360 20.13 -9.02 15.56
N LYS A 361 20.60 -9.70 14.51
CA LYS A 361 20.91 -9.02 13.25
C LYS A 361 19.62 -8.78 12.46
N ILE A 362 19.13 -7.55 12.50
CA ILE A 362 17.98 -7.11 11.68
C ILE A 362 18.26 -7.43 10.21
N PRO A 363 17.47 -8.31 9.56
CA PRO A 363 17.69 -8.71 8.18
C PRO A 363 17.74 -7.52 7.22
N GLU A 364 18.61 -7.59 6.22
CA GLU A 364 18.61 -6.63 5.12
C GLU A 364 17.66 -7.10 4.03
N ILE A 365 16.73 -6.23 3.66
CA ILE A 365 15.80 -6.50 2.58
C ILE A 365 16.31 -5.74 1.34
N PRO A 366 16.66 -6.44 0.25
CA PRO A 366 17.13 -5.77 -0.96
C PRO A 366 16.01 -4.93 -1.57
N ASN A 367 16.38 -3.87 -2.27
CA ASN A 367 15.47 -3.08 -3.12
C ASN A 367 14.32 -2.36 -2.40
N ILE A 368 14.32 -2.28 -1.07
CA ILE A 368 13.36 -1.45 -0.32
C ILE A 368 13.73 0.03 -0.43
N THR A 369 12.72 0.89 -0.42
CA THR A 369 12.92 2.35 -0.45
C THR A 369 11.78 3.07 0.28
N GLY A 370 11.89 4.39 0.40
CA GLY A 370 10.85 5.25 0.97
C GLY A 370 10.58 4.95 2.44
N LEU A 371 9.30 4.96 2.82
CA LEU A 371 8.88 4.83 4.22
C LEU A 371 9.25 3.47 4.83
N VAL A 372 9.17 2.38 4.06
CA VAL A 372 9.55 1.04 4.55
C VAL A 372 11.03 1.02 4.91
N SER A 373 11.91 1.54 4.06
CA SER A 373 13.34 1.69 4.40
C SER A 373 13.56 2.56 5.62
N SER A 374 12.82 3.66 5.76
CA SER A 374 12.88 4.52 6.95
C SER A 374 12.48 3.80 8.24
N LEU A 375 11.49 2.89 8.21
CA LEU A 375 11.10 2.09 9.38
C LEU A 375 12.21 1.11 9.79
N PHE A 376 12.82 0.42 8.83
CA PHE A 376 13.96 -0.46 9.09
C PHE A 376 15.20 0.31 9.58
N GLY A 377 15.50 1.44 8.94
CA GLY A 377 16.59 2.33 9.33
C GLY A 377 16.39 2.89 10.75
N GLY A 378 15.18 3.35 11.07
CA GLY A 378 14.80 3.79 12.41
C GLY A 378 14.97 2.67 13.45
N THR A 379 14.49 1.46 13.14
CA THR A 379 14.64 0.30 14.03
C THR A 379 16.12 -0.05 14.28
N LYS A 380 16.97 0.02 13.24
CA LYS A 380 18.43 -0.15 13.37
C LYS A 380 19.07 0.95 14.20
N ILE A 381 18.70 2.22 14.00
CA ILE A 381 19.20 3.34 14.81
C ILE A 381 18.82 3.14 16.28
N THR A 382 17.57 2.74 16.57
CA THR A 382 17.10 2.44 17.92
C THR A 382 17.88 1.28 18.53
N GLN A 383 18.10 0.19 17.80
CA GLN A 383 18.92 -0.93 18.27
C GLN A 383 20.35 -0.49 18.60
N THR A 384 21.01 0.28 17.71
CA THR A 384 22.36 0.81 17.96
C THR A 384 22.40 1.71 19.19
N ALA A 385 21.41 2.60 19.34
CA ALA A 385 21.33 3.49 20.50
C ALA A 385 21.13 2.72 21.81
N ILE A 386 20.32 1.66 21.82
CA ILE A 386 20.14 0.81 23.00
C ILE A 386 21.43 0.05 23.33
N ASN A 387 22.10 -0.53 22.33
CA ASN A 387 23.41 -1.17 22.51
C ASN A 387 24.43 -0.22 23.13
N GLU A 388 24.43 1.05 22.71
CA GLU A 388 25.29 2.09 23.27
C GLU A 388 24.92 2.47 24.71
N VAL A 389 23.62 2.62 25.02
CA VAL A 389 23.15 2.90 26.39
C VAL A 389 23.51 1.75 27.34
N ILE A 390 23.28 0.50 26.95
CA ILE A 390 23.64 -0.67 27.77
C ILE A 390 25.15 -0.73 27.98
N SER A 391 25.95 -0.41 26.96
CA SER A 391 27.41 -0.33 27.09
C SER A 391 27.87 0.77 28.07
N ILE A 392 27.18 1.92 28.08
CA ILE A 392 27.45 3.00 29.06
C ILE A 392 27.12 2.52 30.48
N ILE A 393 25.99 1.83 30.65
CA ILE A 393 25.56 1.29 31.95
C ILE A 393 26.55 0.22 32.43
N ASP A 394 26.97 -0.74 31.57
CA ASP A 394 27.96 -1.77 31.89
C ASP A 394 29.28 -1.16 32.38
N ASN A 395 29.83 -0.20 31.62
CA ASN A 395 31.07 0.48 31.99
C ASN A 395 30.94 1.29 33.29
N SER A 396 29.82 2.01 33.47
CA SER A 396 29.57 2.82 34.67
C SER A 396 29.42 1.94 35.91
N THR A 397 28.73 0.81 35.76
CA THR A 397 28.49 -0.16 36.84
C THR A 397 29.79 -0.80 37.31
N LYS A 398 30.67 -1.20 36.39
CA LYS A 398 32.00 -1.71 36.72
C LYS A 398 32.85 -0.67 37.46
N ARG A 399 32.78 0.59 37.03
CA ARG A 399 33.51 1.68 37.68
C ARG A 399 32.96 1.99 39.07
N LEU A 400 31.64 1.97 39.25
CA LEU A 400 31.01 2.12 40.57
C LEU A 400 31.38 0.99 41.52
N ALA A 401 31.37 -0.26 41.06
CA ALA A 401 31.79 -1.41 41.86
C ALA A 401 33.26 -1.27 42.31
N PHE A 402 34.16 -0.88 41.39
CA PHE A 402 35.56 -0.62 41.73
C PHE A 402 35.71 0.51 42.74
N SER A 403 35.06 1.66 42.54
CA SER A 403 35.11 2.79 43.48
C SER A 403 34.50 2.45 44.85
N ALA A 404 33.49 1.59 44.90
CA ALA A 404 32.93 1.09 46.17
C ALA A 404 33.94 0.22 46.93
N ASP A 405 34.68 -0.65 46.23
CA ASP A 405 35.74 -1.46 46.85
C ASP A 405 36.91 -0.61 47.36
N GLU A 406 37.30 0.44 46.61
CA GLU A 406 38.30 1.41 47.03
C GLU A 406 37.85 2.17 48.29
N LEU A 407 36.59 2.63 48.31
CA LEU A 407 36.01 3.35 49.44
C LEU A 407 35.90 2.47 50.70
N SER A 408 35.50 1.20 50.55
CA SER A 408 35.46 0.24 51.66
C SER A 408 36.86 0.00 52.24
N SER A 409 37.88 -0.13 51.38
CA SER A 409 39.27 -0.31 51.80
C SER A 409 39.81 0.91 52.55
N ALA A 410 39.63 2.11 52.00
CA ALA A 410 40.04 3.37 52.64
C ALA A 410 39.32 3.59 53.97
N SER A 411 38.04 3.22 54.04
CA SER A 411 37.26 3.27 55.26
C SER A 411 37.76 2.30 56.33
N PHE A 412 38.15 1.09 55.94
CA PHE A 412 38.72 0.11 56.88
C PHE A 412 40.03 0.64 57.47
N GLU A 413 40.90 1.22 56.64
CA GLU A 413 42.14 1.86 57.09
C GLU A 413 41.88 3.04 58.03
N LEU A 414 40.91 3.91 57.72
CA LEU A 414 40.52 5.02 58.60
C LEU A 414 40.00 4.54 59.95
N SER A 415 39.14 3.51 59.96
CA SER A 415 38.65 2.91 61.21
C SER A 415 39.79 2.34 62.04
N ARG A 416 40.73 1.63 61.41
CA ARG A 416 41.90 1.07 62.10
C ARG A 416 42.79 2.17 62.70
N SER A 417 43.15 3.17 61.90
CA SER A 417 43.95 4.31 62.35
C SER A 417 43.28 5.09 63.49
N SER A 418 41.96 5.28 63.41
CA SER A 418 41.19 5.91 64.49
C SER A 418 41.22 5.09 65.78
N ASN A 419 41.16 3.76 65.71
CA ASN A 419 41.27 2.91 66.90
C ASN A 419 42.69 2.90 67.48
N GLU A 420 43.73 2.90 66.64
CA GLU A 420 45.13 3.03 67.08
C GLU A 420 45.37 4.39 67.76
N GLN A 421 44.81 5.47 67.21
CA GLN A 421 44.83 6.80 67.82
C GLN A 421 44.02 6.85 69.12
N ALA A 422 42.89 6.14 69.16
CA ALA A 422 42.13 5.72 70.35
C ALA A 422 43.03 5.39 71.54
N ALA A 423 43.75 4.28 71.38
CA ALA A 423 44.64 3.73 72.40
C ALA A 423 45.78 4.68 72.77
N ALA A 424 46.37 5.38 71.79
CA ALA A 424 47.44 6.35 72.04
C ALA A 424 46.96 7.54 72.89
N LEU A 425 45.70 7.98 72.70
CA LEU A 425 45.10 9.04 73.51
C LEU A 425 44.78 8.58 74.93
N GLU A 426 44.37 7.32 75.14
CA GLU A 426 44.20 6.75 76.48
C GLU A 426 45.53 6.75 77.27
N GLU A 427 46.62 6.31 76.65
CA GLU A 427 47.96 6.36 77.27
C GLU A 427 48.41 7.80 77.57
N THR A 428 48.14 8.72 76.64
CA THR A 428 48.48 10.14 76.79
C THR A 428 47.67 10.78 77.93
N ALA A 429 46.38 10.46 78.04
CA ALA A 429 45.52 10.95 79.12
C ALA A 429 46.01 10.46 80.49
N ALA A 430 46.38 9.17 80.60
CA ALA A 430 46.95 8.62 81.83
C ALA A 430 48.27 9.32 82.23
N ALA A 431 49.15 9.60 81.26
CA ALA A 431 50.38 10.34 81.49
C ALA A 431 50.12 11.80 81.94
N ILE A 432 49.10 12.45 81.37
CA ILE A 432 48.70 13.81 81.78
C ILE A 432 48.16 13.82 83.21
N GLU A 433 47.37 12.82 83.61
CA GLU A 433 46.88 12.70 85.00
C GLU A 433 48.05 12.54 85.99
N GLU A 434 49.03 11.69 85.67
CA GLU A 434 50.21 11.47 86.50
C GLU A 434 51.06 12.75 86.63
N VAL A 435 51.31 13.45 85.52
CA VAL A 435 52.05 14.71 85.50
C VAL A 435 51.30 15.81 86.26
N THR A 436 49.98 15.92 86.07
CA THR A 436 49.13 16.88 86.78
C THR A 436 49.14 16.63 88.29
N SER A 437 49.08 15.36 88.70
CA SER A 437 49.22 14.96 90.11
C SER A 437 50.57 15.36 90.69
N THR A 438 51.65 15.16 89.93
CA THR A 438 53.01 15.53 90.33
C THR A 438 53.15 17.05 90.49
N ILE A 439 52.62 17.84 89.55
CA ILE A 439 52.60 19.32 89.62
C ILE A 439 51.80 19.78 90.84
N LYS A 440 50.63 19.19 91.10
CA LYS A 440 49.81 19.52 92.29
C LYS A 440 50.55 19.22 93.59
N SER A 441 51.25 18.08 93.67
CA SER A 441 52.11 17.77 94.81
C SER A 441 53.29 18.76 94.92
N GLY A 442 53.87 19.18 93.79
CA GLY A 442 54.89 20.22 93.73
C GLY A 442 54.40 21.53 94.36
N ASN A 443 53.19 21.97 94.03
CA ASN A 443 52.60 23.21 94.55
C ASN A 443 52.34 23.15 96.07
N VAL A 444 51.92 21.99 96.59
CA VAL A 444 51.81 21.77 98.04
C VAL A 444 53.18 21.81 98.71
N ASN A 445 54.21 21.23 98.08
CA ASN A 445 55.56 21.19 98.62
C ASN A 445 56.22 22.57 98.62
N THR A 446 56.06 23.39 97.57
CA THR A 446 56.55 24.78 97.54
C THR A 446 55.89 25.62 98.63
N SER A 447 54.58 25.46 98.84
CA SER A 447 53.85 26.13 99.93
C SER A 447 54.43 25.77 101.31
N LYS A 448 54.72 24.48 101.56
CA LYS A 448 55.40 24.03 102.79
C LYS A 448 56.81 24.57 102.92
N MET A 449 57.56 24.65 101.82
CA MET A 449 58.92 25.22 101.82
C MET A 449 58.91 26.71 102.21
N LEU A 450 57.95 27.50 101.72
CA LEU A 450 57.77 28.89 102.14
C LEU A 450 57.48 29.00 103.65
N GLU A 451 56.59 28.15 104.17
CA GLU A 451 56.30 28.10 105.60
C GLU A 451 57.55 27.76 106.44
N TYR A 452 58.35 26.79 106.00
CA TYR A 452 59.59 26.42 106.68
C TYR A 452 60.65 27.51 106.58
N SER A 453 60.85 28.14 105.43
CA SER A 453 61.78 29.25 105.27
C SER A 453 61.46 30.39 106.24
N ALA A 454 60.17 30.75 106.37
CA ALA A 454 59.72 31.75 107.32
C ALA A 454 60.01 31.35 108.79
N LYS A 455 59.82 30.07 109.15
CA LYS A 455 60.18 29.57 110.49
C LYS A 455 61.69 29.63 110.75
N VAL A 456 62.51 29.29 109.76
CA VAL A 456 63.98 29.34 109.88
C VAL A 456 64.46 30.80 109.97
N ALA A 457 63.90 31.71 109.17
CA ALA A 457 64.17 33.16 109.26
C ALA A 457 63.85 33.70 110.66
N ASN A 458 62.69 33.35 111.22
CA ASN A 458 62.31 33.74 112.58
C ASN A 458 63.28 33.19 113.64
N SER A 459 63.71 31.93 113.50
CA SER A 459 64.67 31.32 114.42
C SER A 459 66.05 31.97 114.33
N SER A 460 66.50 32.30 113.12
CA SER A 460 67.75 33.03 112.88
C SER A 460 67.71 34.45 113.47
N ASN A 461 66.59 35.17 113.30
CA ASN A 461 66.36 36.47 113.95
C ASN A 461 66.42 36.40 115.47
N ALA A 462 65.80 35.38 116.08
CA ALA A 462 65.92 35.14 117.52
C ALA A 462 67.38 34.83 117.93
N GLY A 463 68.12 34.10 117.08
CA GLY A 463 69.55 33.87 117.24
C GLY A 463 70.38 35.15 117.26
N ILE A 464 70.08 36.13 116.38
CA ILE A 464 70.70 37.46 116.37
C ILE A 464 70.44 38.17 117.71
N GLU A 465 69.21 38.17 118.19
CA GLU A 465 68.83 38.83 119.44
C GLU A 465 69.57 38.24 120.65
N LEU A 466 69.65 36.90 120.74
CA LEU A 466 70.38 36.20 121.81
C LEU A 466 71.89 36.45 121.73
N ALA A 467 72.47 36.44 120.53
CA ALA A 467 73.89 36.75 120.33
C ALA A 467 74.21 38.21 120.68
N LYS A 468 73.32 39.14 120.34
CA LYS A 468 73.42 40.56 120.74
C LYS A 468 73.40 40.69 122.26
N LYS A 469 72.41 40.09 122.92
CA LYS A 469 72.31 40.08 124.39
C LYS A 469 73.58 39.50 125.04
N THR A 470 74.13 38.43 124.46
CA THR A 470 75.38 37.82 124.93
C THR A 470 76.57 38.78 124.78
N SER A 471 76.69 39.45 123.63
CA SER A 471 77.72 40.47 123.38
C SER A 471 77.62 41.63 124.38
N ASP A 472 76.41 42.12 124.63
CA ASP A 472 76.15 43.21 125.58
C ASP A 472 76.52 42.79 127.02
N SER A 473 76.12 41.58 127.45
CA SER A 473 76.51 41.05 128.77
C SER A 473 78.02 40.82 128.92
N MET A 474 78.73 40.40 127.86
CA MET A 474 80.19 40.27 127.90
C MET A 474 80.89 41.65 127.94
N GLU A 475 80.27 42.69 127.38
CA GLU A 475 80.77 44.07 127.52
C GLU A 475 80.59 44.58 128.94
N GLU A 476 79.39 44.44 129.51
CA GLU A 476 79.12 44.77 130.90
C GLU A 476 80.09 44.04 131.85
N LEU A 477 80.31 42.74 131.62
CA LEU A 477 81.29 41.96 132.39
C LEU A 477 82.72 42.50 132.22
N SER A 478 83.13 42.91 131.01
CA SER A 478 84.46 43.48 130.79
C SER A 478 84.65 44.80 131.52
N VAL A 479 83.61 45.63 131.61
CA VAL A 479 83.59 46.88 132.39
C VAL A 479 83.73 46.57 133.88
N GLU A 480 82.88 45.70 134.44
CA GLU A 480 82.90 45.32 135.85
C GLU A 480 84.25 44.70 136.27
N VAL A 481 84.80 43.81 135.44
CA VAL A 481 86.12 43.19 135.67
C VAL A 481 87.24 44.22 135.64
N THR A 482 87.14 45.27 134.80
CA THR A 482 88.10 46.37 134.78
C THR A 482 88.05 47.18 136.08
N THR A 483 86.85 47.49 136.59
CA THR A 483 86.67 48.16 137.89
C THR A 483 87.22 47.32 139.03
N ILE A 484 87.05 45.99 139.00
CA ILE A 484 87.68 45.09 139.98
C ILE A 484 89.21 45.17 139.89
N ASN A 485 89.80 45.20 138.68
CA ASN A 485 91.25 45.33 138.52
C ASN A 485 91.81 46.62 139.14
N GLU A 486 91.09 47.74 138.95
CA GLU A 486 91.43 49.03 139.58
C GLU A 486 91.38 48.94 141.11
N ALA A 487 90.32 48.35 141.67
CA ALA A 487 90.19 48.15 143.12
C ALA A 487 91.31 47.26 143.68
N ILE A 488 91.68 46.19 142.97
CA ILE A 488 92.79 45.30 143.36
C ILE A 488 94.13 46.02 143.29
N THR A 489 94.32 46.91 142.30
CA THR A 489 95.52 47.75 142.22
C THR A 489 95.62 48.70 143.41
N ILE A 490 94.50 49.28 143.87
CA ILE A 490 94.47 50.08 145.10
C ILE A 490 94.79 49.23 146.33
N ILE A 491 94.28 47.99 146.42
CA ILE A 491 94.59 47.08 147.53
C ILE A 491 96.08 46.73 147.57
N ASP A 492 96.71 46.45 146.42
CA ASP A 492 98.15 46.22 146.31
C ASP A 492 98.96 47.46 146.75
N GLN A 493 98.51 48.66 146.38
CA GLN A 493 99.10 49.93 146.85
C GLN A 493 98.96 50.09 148.36
N ILE A 494 97.80 49.79 148.95
CA ILE A 494 97.58 49.83 150.41
C ILE A 494 98.49 48.81 151.10
N ALA A 495 98.61 47.59 150.56
CA ALA A 495 99.49 46.56 151.07
C ALA A 495 100.96 47.02 151.03
N PHE A 496 101.39 47.64 149.93
CA PHE A 496 102.73 48.23 149.81
C PHE A 496 102.96 49.35 150.82
N GLN A 497 102.02 50.30 150.97
CA GLN A 497 102.09 51.37 151.96
C GLN A 497 102.14 50.82 153.40
N THR A 498 101.33 49.80 153.70
CA THR A 498 101.31 49.12 155.00
C THR A 498 102.62 48.41 155.29
N ASN A 499 103.22 47.77 154.28
CA ASN A 499 104.55 47.17 154.36
C ASN A 499 105.62 48.23 154.72
N ILE A 500 105.60 49.41 154.09
CA ILE A 500 106.51 50.52 154.42
C ILE A 500 106.26 51.09 155.83
N LEU A 501 104.99 51.30 156.22
CA LEU A 501 104.62 51.76 157.56
C LEU A 501 105.09 50.78 158.64
N SER A 502 104.91 49.47 158.41
CA SER A 502 105.36 48.42 159.32
C SER A 502 106.88 48.34 159.42
N LEU A 503 107.60 48.60 158.32
CA LEU A 503 109.06 48.69 158.31
C LEU A 503 109.53 49.88 159.15
N ASN A 504 108.91 51.06 158.98
CA ASN A 504 109.20 52.25 159.78
C ASN A 504 108.91 52.00 161.27
N ALA A 505 107.80 51.34 161.59
CA ALA A 505 107.46 50.96 162.96
C ALA A 505 108.45 49.94 163.56
N ALA A 506 108.94 48.98 162.77
CA ALA A 506 109.96 48.02 163.20
C ALA A 506 111.31 48.70 163.47
N VAL A 507 111.67 49.72 162.67
CA VAL A 507 112.87 50.55 162.90
C VAL A 507 112.72 51.34 164.20
N GLU A 508 111.58 52.04 164.42
CA GLU A 508 111.36 52.83 165.63
C GLU A 508 111.30 51.95 166.90
N ALA A 509 110.72 50.75 166.79
CA ALA A 509 110.71 49.77 167.88
C ALA A 509 112.13 49.25 168.22
N ALA A 510 113.03 49.13 167.24
CA ALA A 510 114.44 48.82 167.48
C ALA A 510 115.16 49.98 168.18
N THR A 511 114.81 51.24 167.85
CA THR A 511 115.35 52.45 168.49
C THR A 511 114.96 52.55 169.97
N ALA A 512 113.77 52.07 170.36
CA ALA A 512 113.28 52.09 171.75
C ALA A 512 113.88 51.00 172.68
N GLY A 513 114.76 50.12 172.18
CA GLY A 513 115.47 49.13 172.99
C GLY A 513 114.56 48.09 173.68
N GLU A 514 114.86 47.72 174.94
CA GLU A 514 114.13 46.67 175.70
C GLU A 514 112.61 46.94 175.83
N ALA A 515 112.17 48.20 175.90
CA ALA A 515 110.75 48.57 176.00
C ALA A 515 109.96 48.37 174.68
N GLY A 516 110.65 48.29 173.54
CA GLY A 516 110.06 48.19 172.20
C GLY A 516 109.84 46.76 171.68
N LYS A 517 110.28 45.71 172.39
CA LYS A 517 110.23 44.32 171.90
C LYS A 517 108.83 43.84 171.51
N GLY A 518 107.80 44.21 172.28
CA GLY A 518 106.40 43.87 171.95
C GLY A 518 105.93 44.56 170.65
N PHE A 519 106.32 45.82 170.44
CA PHE A 519 106.00 46.57 169.22
C PHE A 519 106.73 46.03 167.99
N ALA A 520 107.98 45.57 168.12
CA ALA A 520 108.73 44.98 167.02
C ALA A 520 108.07 43.69 166.48
N VAL A 521 107.51 42.85 167.37
CA VAL A 521 106.76 41.64 166.97
C VAL A 521 105.48 42.01 166.23
N VAL A 522 104.73 43.00 166.72
CA VAL A 522 103.52 43.49 166.02
C VAL A 522 103.88 44.09 164.66
N ALA A 523 104.95 44.88 164.56
CA ALA A 523 105.40 45.45 163.29
C ALA A 523 105.83 44.37 162.27
N ALA A 524 106.54 43.32 162.72
CA ALA A 524 106.88 42.18 161.87
C ALA A 524 105.65 41.40 161.39
N GLU A 525 104.65 41.21 162.26
CA GLU A 525 103.40 40.54 161.91
C GLU A 525 102.57 41.37 160.92
N VAL A 526 102.49 42.69 161.11
CA VAL A 526 101.83 43.62 160.16
C VAL A 526 102.56 43.61 158.81
N ARG A 527 103.89 43.52 158.80
CA ARG A 527 104.69 43.40 157.57
C ARG A 527 104.42 42.11 156.81
N ASN A 528 104.33 41.00 157.53
CA ASN A 528 103.99 39.70 156.95
C ASN A 528 102.57 39.73 156.37
N LEU A 529 101.60 40.28 157.11
CA LEU A 529 100.22 40.45 156.65
C LEU A 529 100.12 41.33 155.40
N ALA A 530 100.90 42.42 155.34
CA ALA A 530 100.99 43.29 154.16
C ALA A 530 101.60 42.55 152.95
N THR A 531 102.66 41.75 153.15
CA THR A 531 103.29 40.96 152.08
C THR A 531 102.32 39.90 151.53
N ARG A 532 101.63 39.17 152.43
CA ARG A 532 100.57 38.22 152.04
C ARG A 532 99.40 38.89 151.34
N SER A 533 99.06 40.14 151.70
CA SER A 533 98.00 40.90 151.04
C SER A 533 98.40 41.32 149.62
N ALA A 534 99.66 41.71 149.41
CA ALA A 534 100.20 42.02 148.08
C ALA A 534 100.28 40.76 147.19
N GLU A 535 100.67 39.61 147.73
CA GLU A 535 100.66 38.33 147.00
C GLU A 535 99.24 37.92 146.59
N ALA A 536 98.27 38.01 147.52
CA ALA A 536 96.87 37.72 147.23
C ALA A 536 96.28 38.72 146.20
N ALA A 537 96.61 40.01 146.30
CA ALA A 537 96.18 41.02 145.34
C ALA A 537 96.74 40.73 143.94
N ASN A 538 98.02 40.34 143.82
CA ASN A 538 98.62 39.96 142.54
C ASN A 538 97.98 38.70 141.93
N GLU A 539 97.64 37.70 142.73
CA GLU A 539 96.96 36.51 142.22
C GLU A 539 95.53 36.81 141.76
N ILE A 540 94.77 37.63 142.51
CA ILE A 540 93.45 38.09 142.07
C ILE A 540 93.59 38.93 140.79
N LYS A 541 94.60 39.80 140.70
CA LYS A 541 94.87 40.60 139.49
C LYS A 541 95.06 39.71 138.26
N ARG A 542 95.84 38.64 138.37
CA ARG A 542 96.00 37.66 137.28
C ARG A 542 94.70 36.96 136.90
N LEU A 543 93.88 36.56 137.87
CA LEU A 543 92.56 35.95 137.62
C LEU A 543 91.60 36.92 136.92
N VAL A 544 91.59 38.19 137.35
CA VAL A 544 90.78 39.26 136.77
C VAL A 544 91.24 39.62 135.36
N GLU A 545 92.55 39.71 135.11
CA GLU A 545 93.10 39.90 133.76
C GLU A 545 92.71 38.74 132.83
N SER A 546 92.77 37.49 133.32
CA SER A 546 92.33 36.31 132.58
C SER A 546 90.82 36.33 132.30
N ALA A 547 90.00 36.69 133.29
CA ALA A 547 88.55 36.84 133.13
C ALA A 547 88.20 37.94 132.12
N ASN A 548 88.93 39.06 132.12
CA ASN A 548 88.73 40.15 131.16
C ASN A 548 89.06 39.70 129.73
N ALA A 549 90.18 38.99 129.56
CA ALA A 549 90.56 38.41 128.27
C ALA A 549 89.49 37.43 127.76
N LYS A 550 88.95 36.57 128.63
CA LYS A 550 87.85 35.64 128.29
C LYS A 550 86.55 36.34 127.97
N SER A 551 86.22 37.45 128.64
CA SER A 551 85.05 38.27 128.30
C SER A 551 85.16 38.90 126.93
N LYS A 552 86.34 39.45 126.60
CA LYS A 552 86.62 40.02 125.27
C LYS A 552 86.53 38.97 124.16
N GLU A 553 87.09 37.78 124.40
CA GLU A 553 86.95 36.63 123.50
C GLU A 553 85.46 36.25 123.31
N GLY A 554 84.69 36.17 124.41
CA GLY A 554 83.25 35.90 124.38
C GLY A 554 82.46 36.95 123.58
N LYS A 555 82.79 38.24 123.75
CA LYS A 555 82.21 39.35 122.97
C LYS A 555 82.53 39.22 121.48
N GLU A 556 83.78 38.90 121.13
CA GLU A 556 84.19 38.71 119.73
C GLU A 556 83.45 37.52 119.09
N VAL A 557 83.31 36.40 119.80
CA VAL A 557 82.54 35.24 119.34
C VAL A 557 81.08 35.60 119.14
N ALA A 558 80.44 36.30 120.09
CA ALA A 558 79.06 36.75 119.97
C ALA A 558 78.88 37.71 118.78
N SER A 559 79.82 38.62 118.53
CA SER A 559 79.82 39.51 117.36
C SER A 559 79.91 38.73 116.04
N LYS A 560 80.78 37.71 115.97
CA LYS A 560 80.86 36.80 114.82
C LYS A 560 79.56 36.01 114.61
N MET A 561 78.89 35.58 115.69
CA MET A 561 77.57 34.93 115.60
C MET A 561 76.52 35.87 115.01
N ILE A 562 76.50 37.16 115.39
CA ILE A 562 75.58 38.16 114.82
C ILE A 562 75.79 38.27 113.29
N THR A 563 77.03 38.39 112.83
CA THR A 563 77.34 38.43 111.39
C THR A 563 76.93 37.14 110.70
N GLY A 564 77.25 35.98 111.27
CA GLY A 564 76.87 34.68 110.71
C GLY A 564 75.35 34.48 110.58
N PHE A 565 74.56 34.93 111.56
CA PHE A 565 73.10 34.90 111.46
C PHE A 565 72.53 35.92 110.45
N LYS A 566 73.19 37.06 110.24
CA LYS A 566 72.82 38.01 109.17
C LYS A 566 73.04 37.39 107.80
N ASP A 567 74.21 36.80 107.56
CA ASP A 567 74.51 36.11 106.31
C ASP A 567 73.53 34.93 106.08
N LEU A 568 73.17 34.21 107.15
CA LEU A 568 72.15 33.16 107.08
C LEU A 568 70.78 33.72 106.67
N ASN A 569 70.35 34.85 107.22
CA ASN A 569 69.10 35.52 106.83
C ASN A 569 69.10 35.95 105.36
N GLU A 570 70.22 36.48 104.84
CA GLU A 570 70.35 36.83 103.43
C GLU A 570 70.19 35.58 102.53
N ASN A 571 70.82 34.46 102.90
CA ASN A 571 70.67 33.20 102.19
C ASN A 571 69.24 32.63 102.26
N ILE A 572 68.55 32.77 103.40
CA ILE A 572 67.14 32.39 103.53
C ILE A 572 66.25 33.25 102.63
N ALA A 573 66.47 34.56 102.60
CA ALA A 573 65.71 35.47 101.74
C ALA A 573 65.90 35.16 100.23
N GLN A 574 67.12 34.81 99.82
CA GLN A 574 67.37 34.33 98.46
C GLN A 574 66.64 33.00 98.17
N SER A 575 66.63 32.09 99.14
CA SER A 575 65.91 30.81 99.03
C SER A 575 64.40 31.03 98.90
N GLU A 576 63.81 31.93 99.69
CA GLU A 576 62.40 32.31 99.59
C GLU A 576 62.04 32.87 98.22
N LYS A 577 62.92 33.70 97.64
CA LYS A 577 62.73 34.23 96.28
C LYS A 577 62.65 33.09 95.25
N ILE A 578 63.59 32.15 95.29
CA ILE A 578 63.60 30.98 94.37
C ILE A 578 62.34 30.12 94.58
N ILE A 579 61.95 29.86 95.84
CA ILE A 579 60.75 29.06 96.13
C ILE A 579 59.49 29.75 95.59
N ASN A 580 59.38 31.07 95.68
CA ASN A 580 58.26 31.83 95.09
C ASN A 580 58.24 31.75 93.56
N GLU A 581 59.39 31.83 92.90
CA GLU A 581 59.51 31.65 91.45
C GLU A 581 59.07 30.22 91.04
N VAL A 582 59.49 29.20 91.78
CA VAL A 582 59.05 27.80 91.56
C VAL A 582 57.56 27.64 91.81
N ALA A 583 56.99 28.25 92.86
CA ALA A 583 55.56 28.20 93.14
C ALA A 583 54.73 28.83 92.02
N THR A 584 55.16 29.98 91.50
CA THR A 584 54.52 30.67 90.38
C THR A 584 54.58 29.80 89.11
N SER A 585 55.76 29.28 88.76
CA SER A 585 55.94 28.41 87.60
C SER A 585 55.11 27.12 87.70
N THR A 586 55.04 26.52 88.89
CA THR A 586 54.23 25.32 89.13
C THR A 586 52.73 25.61 88.96
N LYS A 587 52.26 26.81 89.36
CA LYS A 587 50.87 27.23 89.16
C LYS A 587 50.54 27.45 87.68
N GLU A 588 51.47 28.02 86.91
CA GLU A 588 51.34 28.16 85.46
C GLU A 588 51.31 26.79 84.76
N GLN A 589 52.19 25.86 85.16
CA GLN A 589 52.19 24.49 84.66
C GLN A 589 50.88 23.76 84.97
N GLU A 590 50.30 23.93 86.16
CA GLU A 590 48.99 23.39 86.51
C GLU A 590 47.90 23.89 85.54
N SER A 591 47.87 25.19 85.28
CA SER A 591 46.91 25.79 84.33
C SER A 591 47.13 25.29 82.90
N ALA A 592 48.38 25.15 82.47
CA ALA A 592 48.71 24.63 81.15
C ALA A 592 48.28 23.16 80.99
N MET A 593 48.45 22.33 82.03
CA MET A 593 48.02 20.94 82.01
C MET A 593 46.51 20.78 81.92
N ILE A 594 45.73 21.66 82.55
CA ILE A 594 44.26 21.67 82.38
C ILE A 594 43.90 21.92 80.92
N GLN A 595 44.54 22.89 80.26
CA GLN A 595 44.30 23.18 78.84
C GLN A 595 44.73 22.03 77.91
N ILE A 596 45.86 21.38 78.21
CA ILE A 596 46.32 20.19 77.48
C ILE A 596 45.29 19.06 77.63
N ASN A 597 44.81 18.81 78.85
CA ASN A 597 43.79 17.80 79.12
C ASN A 597 42.48 18.04 78.35
N ASP A 598 42.00 19.29 78.32
CA ASP A 598 40.82 19.67 77.52
C ASP A 598 41.04 19.41 76.02
N THR A 599 42.25 19.68 75.51
CA THR A 599 42.62 19.43 74.11
C THR A 599 42.65 17.93 73.80
N VAL A 600 43.18 17.11 74.70
CA VAL A 600 43.20 15.64 74.56
C VAL A 600 41.78 15.08 74.56
N ASN A 601 40.88 15.58 75.41
CA ASN A 601 39.47 15.21 75.38
C ASN A 601 38.78 15.57 74.05
N ALA A 602 39.10 16.74 73.49
CA ALA A 602 38.58 17.13 72.18
C ALA A 602 39.12 16.24 71.04
N LEU A 603 40.40 15.84 71.11
CA LEU A 603 40.99 14.89 70.17
C LEU A 603 40.34 13.52 70.27
N ASP A 604 40.08 13.00 71.46
CA ASP A 604 39.38 11.72 71.66
C ASP A 604 37.98 11.74 71.02
N GLN A 605 37.19 12.78 71.28
CA GLN A 605 35.88 12.95 70.63
C GLN A 605 35.98 12.99 69.09
N ALA A 606 36.98 13.68 68.55
CA ALA A 606 37.20 13.73 67.11
C ALA A 606 37.63 12.36 66.55
N THR A 607 38.47 11.63 67.25
CA THR A 607 38.92 10.28 66.89
C THR A 607 37.75 9.29 66.90
N GLN A 608 36.89 9.31 67.93
CA GLN A 608 35.67 8.49 67.96
C GLN A 608 34.71 8.83 66.81
N LYS A 609 34.57 10.13 66.49
CA LYS A 609 33.77 10.57 65.34
C LYS A 609 34.35 10.07 64.02
N ASN A 610 35.66 10.08 63.85
CA ASN A 610 36.33 9.53 62.66
C ASN A 610 36.09 8.02 62.53
N ALA A 611 36.17 7.26 63.62
CA ALA A 611 35.84 5.83 63.62
C ALA A 611 34.38 5.57 63.26
N SER A 612 33.43 6.36 63.81
CA SER A 612 32.02 6.26 63.45
C SER A 612 31.77 6.63 61.98
N LEU A 613 32.44 7.66 61.47
CA LEU A 613 32.30 8.11 60.09
C LEU A 613 32.85 7.05 59.12
N ALA A 614 33.99 6.43 59.46
CA ALA A 614 34.51 5.29 58.72
C ALA A 614 33.43 4.19 58.60
N ASN A 615 32.83 3.75 59.70
CA ASN A 615 31.78 2.74 59.62
C ASN A 615 30.60 3.12 58.69
N GLN A 616 30.17 4.39 58.71
CA GLN A 616 29.14 4.89 57.78
C GLN A 616 29.60 4.85 56.31
N ILE A 617 30.84 5.25 56.03
CA ILE A 617 31.43 5.20 54.69
C ILE A 617 31.49 3.75 54.19
N ASN A 618 31.88 2.80 55.05
CA ASN A 618 31.91 1.38 54.70
C ASN A 618 30.51 0.83 54.37
N GLU A 619 29.49 1.22 55.12
CA GLU A 619 28.09 0.85 54.84
C GLU A 619 27.62 1.43 53.49
N MET A 620 27.92 2.71 53.22
CA MET A 620 27.63 3.35 51.94
C MET A 620 28.34 2.66 50.77
N ALA A 621 29.59 2.26 50.96
CA ALA A 621 30.36 1.49 49.99
C ALA A 621 29.69 0.13 49.70
N ALA A 622 29.30 -0.61 50.74
CA ALA A 622 28.58 -1.88 50.60
C ALA A 622 27.25 -1.71 49.85
N ASN A 623 26.48 -0.67 50.17
CA ASN A 623 25.24 -0.34 49.47
C ASN A 623 25.47 0.00 47.99
N THR A 624 26.52 0.77 47.70
CA THR A 624 26.92 1.12 46.32
C THR A 624 27.34 -0.11 45.53
N LYS A 625 28.08 -1.03 46.15
CA LYS A 625 28.47 -2.32 45.56
C LYS A 625 27.25 -3.20 45.27
N SER A 626 26.29 -3.26 46.19
CA SER A 626 25.02 -3.98 45.99
C SER A 626 24.22 -3.40 44.83
N LEU A 627 24.08 -2.07 44.75
CA LEU A 627 23.41 -1.40 43.63
C LEU A 627 24.10 -1.67 42.30
N SER A 628 25.43 -1.64 42.29
CA SER A 628 26.23 -1.96 41.10
C SER A 628 26.01 -3.41 40.67
N LYS A 629 25.93 -4.36 41.62
CA LYS A 629 25.61 -5.74 41.30
C LYS A 629 24.22 -5.88 40.66
N GLN A 630 23.19 -5.21 41.20
CA GLN A 630 21.84 -5.23 40.62
C GLN A 630 21.80 -4.65 39.20
N LEU A 631 22.54 -3.55 38.95
CA LEU A 631 22.67 -2.98 37.61
C LEU A 631 23.40 -3.92 36.66
N GLN A 632 24.44 -4.62 37.13
CA GLN A 632 25.16 -5.61 36.33
C GLN A 632 24.27 -6.80 35.99
N GLU A 633 23.48 -7.31 36.94
CA GLU A 633 22.49 -8.37 36.69
C GLU A 633 21.45 -7.95 35.64
N ALA A 634 21.01 -6.69 35.67
CA ALA A 634 20.12 -6.15 34.63
C ALA A 634 20.81 -6.10 33.26
N VAL A 635 22.08 -5.68 33.18
CA VAL A 635 22.87 -5.72 31.94
C VAL A 635 23.04 -7.16 31.44
N ASP A 636 23.37 -8.09 32.32
CA ASP A 636 23.61 -9.50 32.01
C ASP A 636 22.32 -10.23 31.55
N SER A 637 21.15 -9.72 31.95
CA SER A 637 19.84 -10.19 31.45
C SER A 637 19.53 -9.76 30.01
N THR A 638 20.38 -8.93 29.42
CA THR A 638 20.28 -8.48 28.02
C THR A 638 21.40 -9.05 27.18
N THR A 639 21.21 -9.15 25.86
CA THR A 639 22.33 -9.34 24.93
C THR A 639 22.53 -8.04 24.16
N PHE A 640 23.76 -7.54 24.10
CA PHE A 640 24.08 -6.30 23.38
C PHE A 640 25.39 -6.41 22.62
N ASP A 641 25.54 -5.60 21.57
CA ASP A 641 26.76 -5.55 20.75
C ASP A 641 27.94 -5.02 21.56
N ILE A 642 28.89 -5.89 21.87
CA ILE A 642 30.11 -5.55 22.63
C ILE A 642 30.93 -4.48 21.90
N ASN A 643 30.85 -4.38 20.57
CA ASN A 643 31.57 -3.34 19.82
C ASN A 643 31.05 -1.93 20.12
N ALA A 644 29.82 -1.80 20.63
CA ALA A 644 29.30 -0.50 21.08
C ALA A 644 30.18 0.10 22.20
N LYS A 645 30.93 -0.71 22.96
CA LYS A 645 31.93 -0.22 23.94
C LYS A 645 32.98 0.71 23.32
N ARG A 646 33.32 0.52 22.05
CA ARG A 646 34.29 1.36 21.31
C ARG A 646 33.72 2.73 20.93
N ARG A 647 32.41 2.94 21.06
CA ARG A 647 31.71 4.15 20.63
C ARG A 647 31.24 5.04 21.79
N VAL A 648 31.33 4.57 23.04
CA VAL A 648 30.65 5.18 24.21
C VAL A 648 31.56 5.90 25.20
N CYS A 649 32.76 6.30 24.77
CA CYS A 649 33.66 7.10 25.61
C CYS A 649 33.11 8.50 25.95
N ASP A 650 32.22 9.04 25.13
CA ASP A 650 31.60 10.36 25.27
C ASP A 650 30.09 10.24 25.05
N THR A 651 29.34 10.19 26.16
CA THR A 651 27.89 10.01 26.15
C THR A 651 27.16 11.12 25.40
N ALA A 652 27.59 12.38 25.55
CA ALA A 652 26.94 13.51 24.89
C ALA A 652 27.11 13.42 23.37
N PHE A 653 28.29 13.03 22.91
CA PHE A 653 28.58 12.84 21.49
C PHE A 653 27.77 11.69 20.87
N VAL A 654 27.63 10.57 21.59
CA VAL A 654 26.80 9.43 21.18
C VAL A 654 25.35 9.85 20.91
N PHE A 655 24.70 10.48 21.89
CA PHE A 655 23.31 10.92 21.76
C PHE A 655 23.15 11.98 20.68
N LYS A 656 24.12 12.90 20.54
CA LYS A 656 24.12 13.90 19.48
C LYS A 656 24.12 13.25 18.10
N LEU A 657 24.99 12.27 17.84
CA LEU A 657 25.05 11.59 16.54
C LEU A 657 23.81 10.74 16.26
N ASN A 658 23.25 10.04 17.25
CA ASN A 658 22.01 9.28 17.08
C ASN A 658 20.82 10.20 16.74
N LYS A 659 20.76 11.38 17.36
CA LYS A 659 19.78 12.41 17.01
C LYS A 659 19.95 12.86 15.56
N LEU A 660 21.18 13.20 15.15
CA LEU A 660 21.47 13.64 13.78
C LEU A 660 21.09 12.60 12.72
N LYS A 661 21.27 11.30 13.00
CA LYS A 661 20.79 10.21 12.12
C LYS A 661 19.27 10.26 11.95
N THR A 662 18.55 10.40 13.06
CA THR A 662 17.09 10.44 13.09
C THR A 662 16.55 11.68 12.38
N ASP A 663 17.15 12.86 12.63
CA ASP A 663 16.83 14.11 11.95
C ASP A 663 17.01 13.97 10.43
N HIS A 664 18.03 13.21 9.99
CA HIS A 664 18.27 12.95 8.58
C HIS A 664 17.26 11.99 7.92
N VAL A 665 16.74 11.02 8.67
CA VAL A 665 15.60 10.20 8.22
C VAL A 665 14.36 11.06 8.06
N SER A 666 14.08 11.95 9.03
CA SER A 666 12.95 12.89 8.97
C SER A 666 13.05 13.79 7.74
N PHE A 667 14.23 14.38 7.49
CA PHE A 667 14.47 15.21 6.31
C PHE A 667 14.08 14.51 5.00
N LYS A 668 14.48 13.24 4.81
CA LYS A 668 14.11 12.45 3.63
C LYS A 668 12.59 12.23 3.56
N ASN A 669 11.98 11.82 4.67
CA ASN A 669 10.54 11.54 4.74
C ASN A 669 9.71 12.80 4.46
N ASP A 670 10.12 13.95 5.00
CA ASP A 670 9.47 15.24 4.80
C ASP A 670 9.51 15.66 3.33
N ALA A 671 10.66 15.47 2.65
CA ALA A 671 10.78 15.70 1.22
C ALA A 671 9.89 14.76 0.41
N PHE A 672 9.93 13.45 0.69
CA PHE A 672 9.13 12.46 -0.05
C PHE A 672 7.62 12.62 0.17
N SER A 673 7.19 13.10 1.34
CA SER A 673 5.77 13.35 1.62
C SER A 673 5.16 14.45 0.74
N GLN A 674 6.00 15.34 0.19
CA GLN A 674 5.58 16.45 -0.68
C GLN A 674 5.65 16.08 -2.17
N CYS A 675 6.22 14.93 -2.52
CA CYS A 675 6.34 14.48 -3.90
C CYS A 675 4.99 13.97 -4.44
N ILE A 676 4.47 14.62 -5.49
CA ILE A 676 3.24 14.20 -6.19
C ILE A 676 3.57 14.05 -7.68
N SER A 677 3.18 12.93 -8.30
CA SER A 677 3.39 12.69 -9.73
C SER A 677 2.72 13.76 -10.59
N GLY A 678 3.53 14.51 -11.37
CA GLY A 678 3.05 15.64 -12.19
C GLY A 678 2.72 16.91 -11.40
N GLY A 679 3.08 16.97 -10.12
CA GLY A 679 2.90 18.14 -9.25
C GLY A 679 3.98 19.20 -9.42
N GLU A 680 3.93 20.24 -8.57
CA GLU A 680 4.95 21.30 -8.54
C GLU A 680 6.32 20.75 -8.11
N ARG A 681 7.39 21.31 -8.71
CA ARG A 681 8.75 20.96 -8.34
C ARG A 681 9.07 21.51 -6.95
N ILE A 682 9.46 20.63 -6.04
CA ILE A 682 9.92 21.01 -4.70
C ILE A 682 11.43 21.26 -4.68
N ILE A 683 11.86 22.23 -3.87
CA ILE A 683 13.28 22.50 -3.62
C ILE A 683 13.64 21.96 -2.24
N VAL A 684 14.53 20.97 -2.23
CA VAL A 684 14.98 20.30 -1.02
C VAL A 684 16.08 21.13 -0.36
N LYS A 685 16.10 21.15 0.98
CA LYS A 685 17.15 21.85 1.76
C LYS A 685 18.53 21.44 1.29
N ASN A 686 19.45 22.40 1.23
CA ASN A 686 20.84 22.15 0.88
C ASN A 686 21.51 21.26 1.95
N HIS A 687 22.50 20.44 1.57
CA HIS A 687 23.29 19.65 2.52
C HIS A 687 23.92 20.48 3.65
N ASN A 688 24.12 21.80 3.50
CA ASN A 688 24.62 22.65 4.60
C ASN A 688 23.53 23.14 5.58
N GLU A 689 22.26 22.98 5.24
CA GLU A 689 21.11 23.52 5.99
C GLU A 689 20.45 22.50 6.92
N CYS A 690 20.68 21.19 6.68
CA CYS A 690 20.23 20.14 7.58
C CYS A 690 21.10 20.10 8.85
N ASP A 691 20.58 19.50 9.92
CA ASP A 691 21.29 19.51 11.21
C ASP A 691 22.59 18.69 11.17
N LEU A 692 22.64 17.62 10.35
CA LEU A 692 23.87 16.87 10.12
C LEU A 692 24.91 17.73 9.38
N GLY A 693 24.49 18.48 8.37
CA GLY A 693 25.33 19.43 7.64
C GLY A 693 25.89 20.55 8.49
N LYS A 694 25.06 21.16 9.33
CA LYS A 694 25.50 22.17 10.32
C LYS A 694 26.55 21.59 11.26
N TRP A 695 26.34 20.36 11.75
CA TRP A 695 27.31 19.67 12.59
C TRP A 695 28.62 19.39 11.83
N LEU A 696 28.56 18.82 10.63
CA LEU A 696 29.74 18.58 9.78
C LEU A 696 30.53 19.88 9.58
N ASN A 697 29.86 20.98 9.22
CA ASN A 697 30.50 22.29 9.06
C ASN A 697 31.18 22.77 10.35
N SER A 698 30.54 22.61 11.51
CA SER A 698 31.15 22.96 12.80
C SER A 698 32.38 22.11 13.14
N THR A 699 32.46 20.89 12.59
CA THR A 699 33.58 19.96 12.84
C THR A 699 34.74 20.06 11.85
N LYS A 700 34.64 20.89 10.80
CA LYS A 700 35.65 21.00 9.72
C LYS A 700 37.07 21.30 10.22
N GLU A 701 37.18 22.11 11.28
CA GLU A 701 38.48 22.51 11.87
C GLU A 701 38.93 21.57 13.00
N THR A 702 38.19 20.49 13.28
CA THR A 702 38.49 19.57 14.38
C THR A 702 39.39 18.42 13.93
N GLN A 703 40.00 17.73 14.90
CA GLN A 703 40.83 16.55 14.63
C GLN A 703 40.04 15.41 13.94
N LEU A 704 38.71 15.36 14.12
CA LEU A 704 37.83 14.39 13.45
C LEU A 704 37.84 14.56 11.93
N ALA A 705 37.87 15.80 11.44
CA ALA A 705 37.85 16.11 10.01
C ALA A 705 39.11 15.70 9.24
N LYS A 706 40.19 15.38 9.96
CA LYS A 706 41.42 14.84 9.37
C LYS A 706 41.32 13.35 9.01
N SER A 707 40.30 12.65 9.49
CA SER A 707 40.09 11.24 9.17
C SER A 707 39.54 11.05 7.76
N LYS A 708 39.93 9.94 7.10
CA LYS A 708 39.41 9.58 5.77
C LYS A 708 37.90 9.33 5.84
N GLU A 709 37.44 8.73 6.93
CA GLU A 709 36.06 8.39 7.19
C GLU A 709 35.19 9.65 7.30
N TRP A 710 35.68 10.74 7.92
CA TRP A 710 34.94 12.00 7.96
C TRP A 710 34.82 12.63 6.56
N GLN A 711 35.88 12.57 5.75
CA GLN A 711 35.83 13.07 4.36
C GLN A 711 34.82 12.27 3.52
N THR A 712 34.82 10.94 3.67
CA THR A 712 33.83 10.08 3.00
C THR A 712 32.41 10.38 3.51
N LEU A 713 32.23 10.59 4.81
CA LEU A 713 30.93 10.96 5.40
C LEU A 713 30.39 12.26 4.78
N TYR A 714 31.25 13.27 4.62
CA TYR A 714 30.86 14.55 4.04
C TYR A 714 30.38 14.41 2.58
N GLU A 715 31.09 13.62 1.77
CA GLU A 715 30.71 13.38 0.37
C GLU A 715 29.46 12.51 0.23
N GLU A 716 29.33 11.41 0.99
CA GLU A 716 28.12 10.57 0.97
C GLU A 716 26.88 11.35 1.44
N HIS A 717 27.02 12.15 2.48
CA HIS A 717 25.96 13.03 2.94
C HIS A 717 25.50 14.03 1.85
N LYS A 718 26.44 14.61 1.11
CA LYS A 718 26.11 15.49 -0.01
C LYS A 718 25.36 14.75 -1.12
N LYS A 719 25.77 13.51 -1.44
CA LYS A 719 25.07 12.66 -2.42
C LYS A 719 23.63 12.40 -2.01
N VAL A 720 23.37 12.11 -0.74
CA VAL A 720 22.00 11.92 -0.22
C VAL A 720 21.10 13.11 -0.57
N HIS A 721 21.55 14.35 -0.33
CA HIS A 721 20.75 15.54 -0.66
C HIS A 721 20.49 15.68 -2.17
N VAL A 722 21.50 15.41 -3.00
CA VAL A 722 21.33 15.40 -4.47
C VAL A 722 20.29 14.37 -4.88
N MET A 723 20.36 13.15 -4.34
CA MET A 723 19.46 12.06 -4.71
C MET A 723 18.03 12.25 -4.19
N VAL A 724 17.85 12.94 -3.05
CA VAL A 724 16.52 13.37 -2.60
C VAL A 724 15.94 14.41 -3.55
N GLN A 725 16.73 15.38 -4.01
CA GLN A 725 16.29 16.35 -5.03
C GLN A 725 16.00 15.69 -6.38
N ASP A 726 16.87 14.78 -6.84
CA ASP A 726 16.68 14.03 -8.08
C ASP A 726 15.41 13.19 -8.02
N SER A 727 15.16 12.51 -6.90
CA SER A 727 13.92 11.76 -6.67
C SER A 727 12.70 12.70 -6.79
N ALA A 728 12.73 13.85 -6.12
CA ALA A 728 11.66 14.83 -6.16
C ALA A 728 11.41 15.39 -7.57
N ASP A 729 12.47 15.67 -8.32
CA ASP A 729 12.40 16.14 -9.71
C ASP A 729 11.79 15.08 -10.63
N LEU A 730 12.13 13.80 -10.43
CA LEU A 730 11.54 12.70 -11.18
C LEU A 730 10.04 12.52 -10.89
N TYR A 731 9.60 12.73 -9.65
CA TYR A 731 8.17 12.75 -9.30
C TYR A 731 7.44 13.91 -9.99
N ALA A 732 7.96 15.14 -9.88
CA ALA A 732 7.34 16.32 -10.51
C ALA A 732 7.28 16.19 -12.05
N GLY A 733 8.31 15.60 -12.66
CA GLY A 733 8.38 15.37 -14.11
C GLY A 733 7.54 14.20 -14.63
N ASN A 734 6.81 13.49 -13.76
CA ASN A 734 5.97 12.33 -14.12
C ASN A 734 6.75 11.23 -14.88
N TYR A 735 7.99 10.96 -14.44
CA TYR A 735 8.84 9.93 -15.03
C TYR A 735 8.32 8.51 -14.73
N LYS A 736 8.81 7.51 -15.47
CA LYS A 736 8.42 6.11 -15.28
C LYS A 736 8.87 5.60 -13.90
N ASN A 737 8.02 4.78 -13.26
CA ASN A 737 8.28 4.20 -11.93
C ASN A 737 9.66 3.55 -11.78
N GLY A 738 10.16 2.85 -12.81
CA GLY A 738 11.48 2.22 -12.76
C GLY A 738 12.64 3.20 -12.53
N GLN A 739 12.55 4.43 -13.06
CA GLN A 739 13.58 5.46 -12.85
C GLN A 739 13.52 6.03 -11.44
N ILE A 740 12.30 6.33 -10.96
CA ILE A 740 12.06 6.82 -9.59
C ILE A 740 12.57 5.79 -8.57
N ILE A 741 12.20 4.53 -8.74
CA ILE A 741 12.59 3.42 -7.86
C ILE A 741 14.11 3.26 -7.81
N SER A 742 14.80 3.34 -8.96
CA SER A 742 16.26 3.18 -9.00
C SER A 742 17.00 4.29 -8.24
N VAL A 743 16.62 5.56 -8.41
CA VAL A 743 17.24 6.66 -7.66
C VAL A 743 16.93 6.54 -6.17
N ALA A 744 15.68 6.20 -5.83
CA ALA A 744 15.26 6.05 -4.45
C ALA A 744 15.94 4.86 -3.75
N GLN A 745 16.28 3.78 -4.47
CA GLN A 745 17.07 2.66 -3.92
C GLN A 745 18.52 3.05 -3.66
N ASN A 746 19.19 3.69 -4.62
CA ASN A 746 20.56 4.15 -4.44
C ASN A 746 20.67 5.19 -3.30
N LEU A 747 19.63 6.00 -3.10
CA LEU A 747 19.53 6.93 -1.97
C LEU A 747 19.58 6.21 -0.62
N GLU A 748 18.89 5.07 -0.49
CA GLU A 748 18.91 4.29 0.76
C GLU A 748 20.29 3.69 1.04
N GLU A 749 21.03 3.29 0.00
CA GLU A 749 22.41 2.82 0.14
C GLU A 749 23.33 3.95 0.66
N SER A 750 23.27 5.15 0.07
CA SER A 750 24.04 6.30 0.57
C SER A 750 23.64 6.69 2.00
N MET A 751 22.36 6.61 2.36
CA MET A 751 21.91 6.84 3.74
C MET A 751 22.50 5.82 4.73
N LYS A 752 22.56 4.54 4.34
CA LYS A 752 23.20 3.47 5.14
C LYS A 752 24.68 3.74 5.34
N ASP A 753 25.39 4.19 4.31
CA ASP A 753 26.81 4.53 4.39
C ASP A 753 27.06 5.72 5.31
N VAL A 754 26.25 6.78 5.21
CA VAL A 754 26.27 7.93 6.12
C VAL A 754 26.13 7.46 7.57
N PHE A 755 25.14 6.61 7.87
CA PHE A 755 24.91 6.14 9.25
C PHE A 755 26.02 5.24 9.76
N THR A 756 26.60 4.40 8.91
CA THR A 756 27.73 3.54 9.26
C THR A 756 28.97 4.39 9.56
N LEU A 757 29.25 5.40 8.73
CA LEU A 757 30.37 6.32 8.93
C LEU A 757 30.17 7.20 10.18
N MET A 758 28.95 7.59 10.51
CA MET A 758 28.64 8.29 11.77
C MET A 758 28.93 7.42 13.00
N ASP A 759 28.66 6.11 12.96
CA ASP A 759 29.09 5.22 14.05
C ASP A 759 30.61 5.09 14.11
N LYS A 760 31.27 5.11 12.95
CA LYS A 760 32.74 5.12 12.87
C LYS A 760 33.33 6.42 13.44
N MET A 761 32.66 7.56 13.29
CA MET A 761 33.06 8.83 13.91
C MET A 761 33.07 8.74 15.44
N LYS A 762 32.13 7.99 16.04
CA LYS A 762 32.14 7.71 17.48
C LYS A 762 33.38 6.92 17.88
N GLU A 763 33.74 5.88 17.12
CA GLU A 763 34.95 5.09 17.38
C GLU A 763 36.22 5.95 17.29
N ILE A 764 36.36 6.75 16.23
CA ILE A 764 37.54 7.60 16.02
C ILE A 764 37.63 8.68 17.12
N HIS A 765 36.49 9.23 17.56
CA HIS A 765 36.47 10.15 18.70
C HIS A 765 37.02 9.50 19.96
N CYS A 766 36.60 8.26 20.24
CA CYS A 766 37.12 7.49 21.37
C CYS A 766 38.61 7.20 21.26
N ASP A 767 39.07 6.71 20.11
CA ASP A 767 40.49 6.42 19.87
C ASP A 767 41.36 7.68 20.06
N ASN A 768 40.88 8.85 19.63
CA ASN A 768 41.56 10.14 19.82
C ASN A 768 41.59 10.61 21.27
N LEU A 769 40.55 10.32 22.06
CA LEU A 769 40.51 10.64 23.49
C LEU A 769 41.47 9.77 24.30
N PHE A 770 41.58 8.48 23.98
CA PHE A 770 42.52 7.57 24.64
C PHE A 770 43.98 7.96 24.35
N LYS A 771 44.31 8.29 23.10
CA LYS A 771 45.66 8.76 22.70
C LYS A 771 46.10 10.10 23.33
N LYS A 772 45.20 10.85 23.98
CA LYS A 772 45.53 12.09 24.71
C LYS A 772 45.78 11.86 26.20
N LYS A 773 45.43 10.68 26.73
CA LYS A 773 45.61 10.33 28.14
C LYS A 773 46.93 9.60 28.41
N ASP A 774 47.49 8.97 27.38
CA ASP A 774 48.88 8.52 27.32
C ASP A 774 49.77 9.65 26.78
#